data_AF-A0A6G1F8S7-F1
#
_entry.id   AF-A0A6G1F8S7-F1
#
_cell.length_a   1.000
_cell.length_b   1.000
_cell.length_c   1.000
_cell.angle_alpha   90.00
_cell.angle_beta   90.00
_cell.angle_gamma   90.00
#
_symmetry.space_group_name_H-M   'P 1'
#
loop_
_entity.id
_entity.type
_entity.pdbx_description
1 polymer ?
#
loop_
_entity_poly.entity_id
_entity_poly.type
_entity_poly.pdbx_seq_one_letter_code
_entity_poly.pdbx_strand_id
1 'polypeptide(L)'
;MTPRWPLPWRRLALRALLLCLCALPAPARSQSAATPAPASNDGFNCSANATYPCQAYALYRAGFGGVPLDFAAIGDLFAASRFMVAHANNLSSSAVPAAGQPLLVPLQCGCPSRSPNAYSPMQYQMNAGDTFWIISTTKLQNLTHYQAVERVNPTLVPTNIDIGQIVTFPIFCQCLTAADNATALVTYVMQPGDTYTSIATAFAVDAQSLVSLNGPERGTQNLISPKILVPLRRQVPEWLPPIVRVNNVSTTPASPPPSATPAPAVVTKNRDGVVTGLAIGLGVVGGLWLLQMLLLACLWRRLKAKGRRGEAVASGDGGEGGRFAKAASGGGGGRFLVSDISEWLDKYRVFKVEELERGSGGFDDEHLIQGSVYKAYIDGEVFAVKKMKWDACEELKILQKVNHSNLVKLEGFCINSETGDCYLVYEYVENGSLDLWLMDRDRARRLDWRARLHIALDLAHGLQYIHEHTWPRVVHKDIKSSNVLLDDRMCAKIANFGLAKTGHNAVTTHIVGTQGYIAPEYLADGLVTTKMDVFAYGVVLLELVSGREAVSDDSGEPLWADAEDRLFHGREERLEARVAAWMDPALAEQTCPPGSVASVVSVAKACLHRDPAKRPSMVDVAYTLSKADEHFADYSGESASVASSGGVAAR
;
A
#
# COMPACT_ATOMS: atom_id res chain seq x y z
N MET A 1 -42.90 17.38 -65.02
CA MET A 1 -43.63 16.17 -65.47
C MET A 1 -43.15 14.98 -64.66
N THR A 2 -43.95 14.51 -63.70
CA THR A 2 -43.79 13.15 -63.15
C THR A 2 -44.38 12.14 -64.14
N PRO A 3 -43.83 10.91 -64.19
CA PRO A 3 -44.68 9.80 -63.79
C PRO A 3 -44.00 8.76 -62.89
N ARG A 4 -44.87 7.96 -62.27
CA ARG A 4 -44.69 6.95 -61.22
C ARG A 4 -44.56 5.51 -61.82
N TRP A 5 -43.66 4.70 -61.21
CA TRP A 5 -43.68 3.24 -60.84
C TRP A 5 -44.12 2.15 -61.87
N PRO A 6 -43.64 0.85 -61.82
CA PRO A 6 -43.59 -0.02 -60.62
C PRO A 6 -42.47 -1.11 -60.48
N LEU A 7 -42.39 -1.73 -59.28
CA LEU A 7 -41.68 -2.99 -58.91
C LEU A 7 -42.20 -4.20 -59.72
N PRO A 8 -41.42 -5.27 -60.08
CA PRO A 8 -40.94 -6.27 -59.09
C PRO A 8 -39.76 -7.19 -59.54
N TRP A 9 -38.50 -7.00 -59.10
CA TRP A 9 -37.39 -7.94 -59.46
C TRP A 9 -36.34 -8.23 -58.38
N ARG A 10 -36.63 -7.97 -57.10
CA ARG A 10 -35.67 -8.22 -56.00
C ARG A 10 -35.90 -9.48 -55.14
N ARG A 11 -36.85 -10.35 -55.50
CA ARG A 11 -37.13 -11.59 -54.73
C ARG A 11 -36.65 -12.89 -55.39
N LEU A 12 -36.00 -12.86 -56.56
CA LEU A 12 -35.50 -14.08 -57.23
C LEU A 12 -33.98 -14.29 -57.18
N ALA A 13 -33.17 -13.27 -56.88
CA ALA A 13 -31.71 -13.43 -56.86
C ALA A 13 -31.13 -14.00 -55.55
N LEU A 14 -31.91 -14.05 -54.45
CA LEU A 14 -31.39 -14.48 -53.13
C LEU A 14 -31.64 -15.96 -52.79
N ARG A 15 -32.37 -16.70 -53.63
CA ARG A 15 -32.66 -18.14 -53.41
C ARG A 15 -31.72 -19.09 -54.18
N ALA A 16 -30.90 -18.58 -55.09
CA ALA A 16 -29.98 -19.40 -55.88
C ALA A 16 -28.57 -19.53 -55.29
N LEU A 17 -28.18 -18.67 -54.33
CA LEU A 17 -26.82 -18.69 -53.76
C LEU A 17 -26.67 -19.52 -52.47
N LEU A 18 -27.77 -20.04 -51.92
CA LEU A 18 -27.80 -20.77 -50.64
C LEU A 18 -27.91 -22.30 -50.78
N LEU A 19 -27.79 -22.84 -52.00
CA LEU A 19 -27.93 -24.27 -52.30
C LEU A 19 -26.68 -24.92 -52.92
N CYS A 20 -25.51 -24.27 -52.91
CA CYS A 20 -24.28 -24.78 -53.54
C CYS A 20 -23.03 -24.90 -52.62
N LEU A 21 -23.19 -24.94 -51.29
CA LEU A 21 -22.06 -25.20 -50.36
C LEU A 21 -22.27 -26.41 -49.42
N CYS A 22 -23.28 -27.24 -49.66
CA CYS A 22 -23.56 -28.45 -48.86
C CYS A 22 -23.14 -29.77 -49.53
N ALA A 23 -22.26 -29.75 -50.51
CA ALA A 23 -21.75 -30.98 -51.11
C ALA A 23 -20.29 -30.82 -51.49
N LEU A 24 -19.38 -31.26 -50.60
CA LEU A 24 -18.14 -31.98 -50.92
C LEU A 24 -17.57 -32.59 -49.61
N PRO A 25 -16.96 -33.79 -49.67
CA PRO A 25 -16.76 -34.69 -48.53
C PRO A 25 -15.58 -34.29 -47.62
N ALA A 26 -15.66 -34.69 -46.35
CA ALA A 26 -14.62 -34.48 -45.33
C ALA A 26 -13.32 -35.24 -45.68
N PRO A 27 -12.15 -34.57 -45.73
CA PRO A 27 -10.88 -35.27 -45.72
C PRO A 27 -10.50 -35.63 -44.28
N ALA A 28 -9.82 -36.76 -44.17
CA ALA A 28 -9.64 -37.56 -42.98
C ALA A 28 -8.95 -36.86 -41.80
N ARG A 29 -9.40 -37.25 -40.61
CA ARG A 29 -8.71 -37.08 -39.31
C ARG A 29 -7.28 -37.63 -39.42
N SER A 30 -6.30 -36.77 -39.61
CA SER A 30 -4.93 -37.07 -39.17
C SER A 30 -4.84 -36.70 -37.70
N GLN A 31 -4.81 -37.73 -36.85
CA GLN A 31 -4.30 -37.60 -35.49
C GLN A 31 -2.82 -37.26 -35.60
N SER A 32 -2.50 -35.97 -35.71
CA SER A 32 -1.23 -35.51 -35.16
C SER A 32 -1.48 -35.32 -33.68
N ALA A 33 -0.95 -36.23 -32.88
CA ALA A 33 -0.67 -35.92 -31.50
C ALA A 33 0.07 -34.58 -31.51
N ALA A 34 -0.55 -33.54 -30.97
CA ALA A 34 0.17 -32.33 -30.64
C ALA A 34 1.16 -32.76 -29.56
N THR A 35 2.35 -33.15 -30.00
CA THR A 35 3.55 -33.17 -29.18
C THR A 35 3.55 -31.84 -28.43
N PRO A 36 3.63 -31.84 -27.09
CA PRO A 36 3.75 -30.58 -26.37
C PRO A 36 4.94 -29.84 -26.97
N ALA A 37 4.71 -28.65 -27.50
CA ALA A 37 5.77 -27.77 -27.91
C ALA A 37 6.75 -27.67 -26.73
N PRO A 38 8.06 -27.85 -26.95
CA PRO A 38 9.02 -27.93 -25.86
C PRO A 38 8.96 -26.65 -25.03
N ALA A 39 8.83 -26.81 -23.71
CA ALA A 39 8.87 -25.71 -22.76
C ALA A 39 10.13 -24.87 -22.98
N SER A 40 9.99 -23.60 -23.35
CA SER A 40 11.14 -22.68 -23.40
C SER A 40 11.55 -22.37 -21.95
N ASN A 41 12.56 -23.08 -21.47
CA ASN A 41 13.14 -23.00 -20.13
C ASN A 41 13.98 -21.72 -19.95
N ASP A 42 13.36 -20.53 -19.94
CA ASP A 42 14.06 -19.26 -19.75
C ASP A 42 14.02 -18.77 -18.28
N GLY A 43 14.24 -19.68 -17.34
CA GLY A 43 14.40 -19.40 -15.91
C GLY A 43 15.41 -20.37 -15.29
N PHE A 44 15.90 -20.06 -14.09
CA PHE A 44 16.92 -20.88 -13.42
C PHE A 44 16.24 -21.96 -12.59
N ASN A 45 16.60 -23.23 -12.78
CA ASN A 45 16.02 -24.32 -12.00
C ASN A 45 16.47 -24.23 -10.53
N CYS A 46 15.62 -24.68 -9.62
CA CYS A 46 16.03 -24.82 -8.24
C CYS A 46 17.18 -25.84 -8.11
N SER A 47 18.25 -25.45 -7.42
CA SER A 47 19.36 -26.35 -7.14
C SER A 47 19.16 -27.06 -5.81
N ALA A 48 19.19 -28.40 -5.81
CA ALA A 48 19.11 -29.19 -4.59
C ALA A 48 20.31 -28.95 -3.63
N ASN A 49 21.42 -28.43 -4.16
CA ASN A 49 22.65 -28.16 -3.41
C ASN A 49 22.76 -26.70 -2.95
N ALA A 50 21.73 -25.87 -3.16
CA ALA A 50 21.68 -24.48 -2.73
C ALA A 50 20.72 -24.31 -1.54
N THR A 51 21.07 -23.41 -0.63
CA THR A 51 20.20 -23.03 0.49
C THR A 51 19.29 -21.87 0.05
N TYR A 52 17.98 -22.05 0.24
CA TYR A 52 16.97 -21.03 -0.02
C TYR A 52 16.26 -20.64 1.29
N PRO A 53 15.83 -19.38 1.47
CA PRO A 53 16.05 -18.25 0.57
C PRO A 53 17.48 -17.69 0.68
N CYS A 54 17.91 -16.93 -0.32
CA CYS A 54 19.21 -16.25 -0.30
C CYS A 54 19.14 -14.84 -0.89
N GLN A 55 20.15 -14.02 -0.60
CA GLN A 55 20.35 -12.74 -1.26
C GLN A 55 20.91 -12.97 -2.68
N ALA A 56 20.17 -12.51 -3.68
CA ALA A 56 20.63 -12.42 -5.07
C ALA A 56 20.45 -10.98 -5.57
N TYR A 57 20.85 -10.71 -6.82
CA TYR A 57 20.66 -9.41 -7.44
C TYR A 57 20.12 -9.56 -8.87
N ALA A 58 19.39 -8.58 -9.36
CA ALA A 58 19.15 -8.39 -10.79
C ALA A 58 19.87 -7.12 -11.27
N LEU A 59 20.39 -7.14 -12.49
CA LEU A 59 20.81 -5.90 -13.14
C LEU A 59 19.61 -5.26 -13.84
N TYR A 60 19.22 -4.08 -13.37
CA TYR A 60 18.10 -3.30 -13.88
C TYR A 60 18.57 -1.97 -14.47
N ARG A 61 18.03 -1.55 -15.62
CA ARG A 61 18.37 -0.24 -16.22
C ARG A 61 17.30 0.80 -15.87
N ALA A 62 17.66 1.89 -15.19
CA ALA A 62 16.69 2.88 -14.74
C ALA A 62 15.98 3.62 -15.91
N GLY A 63 14.73 4.03 -15.71
CA GLY A 63 14.04 4.95 -16.64
C GLY A 63 13.28 4.34 -17.81
N PHE A 64 13.13 3.01 -17.87
CA PHE A 64 12.34 2.34 -18.90
C PHE A 64 10.94 1.98 -18.41
N GLY A 65 9.97 1.84 -19.34
CA GLY A 65 8.63 1.34 -19.03
C GLY A 65 7.77 2.27 -18.16
N GLY A 66 8.11 3.56 -18.10
CA GLY A 66 7.40 4.56 -17.29
C GLY A 66 7.68 4.47 -15.78
N VAL A 67 8.73 3.74 -15.37
CA VAL A 67 9.20 3.70 -13.98
C VAL A 67 9.98 4.99 -13.70
N PRO A 68 9.59 5.80 -12.69
CA PRO A 68 10.31 7.00 -12.29
C PRO A 68 11.81 6.76 -12.06
N LEU A 69 12.63 7.76 -12.37
CA LEU A 69 14.09 7.76 -12.15
C LEU A 69 14.43 7.99 -10.68
N ASP A 70 13.88 7.18 -9.77
CA ASP A 70 14.18 7.27 -8.36
C ASP A 70 14.29 5.87 -7.73
N PHE A 71 15.14 5.72 -6.71
CA PHE A 71 15.36 4.42 -6.08
C PHE A 71 14.15 3.92 -5.28
N ALA A 72 13.17 4.78 -4.97
CA ALA A 72 11.96 4.36 -4.31
C ALA A 72 11.06 3.60 -5.29
N ALA A 73 10.79 4.16 -6.47
CA ALA A 73 10.01 3.53 -7.52
C ALA A 73 10.66 2.26 -8.07
N ILE A 74 11.99 2.24 -8.21
CA ILE A 74 12.73 1.02 -8.58
C ILE A 74 12.66 -0.01 -7.44
N GLY A 75 12.84 0.43 -6.19
CA GLY A 75 12.71 -0.43 -5.02
C GLY A 75 11.32 -1.07 -4.91
N ASP A 76 10.27 -0.25 -5.03
CA ASP A 76 8.87 -0.66 -5.00
C ASP A 76 8.57 -1.71 -6.08
N LEU A 77 9.13 -1.53 -7.28
CA LEU A 77 8.98 -2.51 -8.37
C LEU A 77 9.58 -3.88 -8.01
N PHE A 78 10.68 -3.96 -7.27
CA PHE A 78 11.35 -5.23 -6.94
C PHE A 78 11.14 -5.70 -5.49
N ALA A 79 10.23 -5.06 -4.75
CA ALA A 79 10.05 -5.27 -3.31
C ALA A 79 11.36 -5.09 -2.49
N ALA A 80 12.20 -4.15 -2.90
CA ALA A 80 13.45 -3.76 -2.25
C ALA A 80 13.36 -2.34 -1.69
N SER A 81 14.08 -2.03 -0.60
CA SER A 81 14.10 -0.66 -0.08
C SER A 81 15.02 0.24 -0.92
N ARG A 82 14.71 1.54 -0.98
CA ARG A 82 15.59 2.54 -1.61
C ARG A 82 17.02 2.49 -1.07
N PHE A 83 17.17 2.18 0.22
CA PHE A 83 18.46 2.09 0.89
C PHE A 83 19.22 0.84 0.44
N MET A 84 18.54 -0.29 0.27
CA MET A 84 19.17 -1.51 -0.24
C MET A 84 19.61 -1.35 -1.70
N VAL A 85 18.78 -0.72 -2.55
CA VAL A 85 19.16 -0.40 -3.94
C VAL A 85 20.33 0.58 -3.96
N ALA A 86 20.28 1.66 -3.16
CA ALA A 86 21.38 2.62 -3.08
C ALA A 86 22.68 1.98 -2.55
N HIS A 87 22.60 1.18 -1.48
CA HIS A 87 23.73 0.49 -0.87
C HIS A 87 24.36 -0.55 -1.82
N ALA A 88 23.54 -1.35 -2.51
CA ALA A 88 24.00 -2.32 -3.50
C ALA A 88 24.73 -1.68 -4.70
N ASN A 89 24.59 -0.36 -4.88
CA ASN A 89 25.26 0.40 -5.93
C ASN A 89 26.30 1.39 -5.38
N ASN A 90 26.54 1.41 -4.06
CA ASN A 90 27.39 2.39 -3.38
C ASN A 90 26.99 3.86 -3.68
N LEU A 91 25.69 4.13 -3.66
CA LEU A 91 25.07 5.43 -3.90
C LEU A 91 24.41 5.98 -2.63
N SER A 92 24.22 7.31 -2.58
CA SER A 92 23.38 7.93 -1.56
C SER A 92 21.92 7.55 -1.77
N SER A 93 21.16 7.38 -0.69
CA SER A 93 19.71 7.15 -0.75
C SER A 93 18.93 8.31 -1.37
N SER A 94 19.54 9.49 -1.48
CA SER A 94 19.02 10.70 -2.14
C SER A 94 19.44 10.85 -3.61
N ALA A 95 20.30 9.98 -4.14
CA ALA A 95 20.75 10.09 -5.53
C ALA A 95 19.64 9.70 -6.51
N VAL A 96 19.66 10.34 -7.68
CA VAL A 96 18.71 10.13 -8.78
C VAL A 96 19.46 9.41 -9.90
N PRO A 97 19.11 8.16 -10.23
CA PRO A 97 19.76 7.44 -11.32
C PRO A 97 19.48 8.12 -12.67
N ALA A 98 20.46 8.07 -13.57
CA ALA A 98 20.27 8.53 -14.94
C ALA A 98 19.43 7.53 -15.75
N ALA A 99 18.70 8.02 -16.76
CA ALA A 99 18.01 7.13 -17.69
C ALA A 99 19.00 6.18 -18.38
N GLY A 100 18.66 4.90 -18.42
CA GLY A 100 19.50 3.82 -18.92
C GLY A 100 20.58 3.33 -17.98
N GLN A 101 20.75 3.94 -16.81
CA GLN A 101 21.80 3.56 -15.88
C GLN A 101 21.60 2.14 -15.33
N PRO A 102 22.60 1.25 -15.45
CA PRO A 102 22.53 -0.07 -14.84
C PRO A 102 22.65 0.05 -13.31
N LEU A 103 21.79 -0.68 -12.60
CA LEU A 103 21.72 -0.75 -11.15
C LEU A 103 21.61 -2.21 -10.71
N LEU A 104 22.34 -2.57 -9.68
CA LEU A 104 22.12 -3.81 -8.94
C LEU A 104 20.90 -3.64 -8.04
N VAL A 105 19.86 -4.43 -8.27
CA VAL A 105 18.65 -4.45 -7.44
C VAL A 105 18.66 -5.73 -6.60
N PRO A 106 18.67 -5.62 -5.26
CA PRO A 106 18.67 -6.79 -4.39
C PRO A 106 17.35 -7.56 -4.48
N LEU A 107 17.44 -8.88 -4.53
CA LEU A 107 16.33 -9.83 -4.62
C LEU A 107 16.41 -10.86 -3.49
N GLN A 108 15.27 -11.20 -2.91
CA GLN A 108 15.15 -12.33 -1.98
C GLN A 108 14.80 -13.60 -2.76
N CYS A 109 15.83 -14.33 -3.19
CA CYS A 109 15.63 -15.47 -4.07
C CYS A 109 15.11 -16.69 -3.32
N GLY A 110 14.00 -17.26 -3.79
CA GLY A 110 13.41 -18.47 -3.22
C GLY A 110 13.25 -19.60 -4.23
N CYS A 111 12.95 -20.79 -3.74
CA CYS A 111 12.51 -21.93 -4.56
C CYS A 111 11.13 -22.43 -4.09
N PRO A 112 10.03 -21.89 -4.62
CA PRO A 112 8.69 -22.31 -4.24
C PRO A 112 8.32 -23.69 -4.81
N SER A 113 7.68 -24.55 -4.01
CA SER A 113 7.39 -25.96 -4.36
C SER A 113 6.52 -26.18 -5.62
N ARG A 114 5.84 -25.14 -6.11
CA ARG A 114 4.98 -25.18 -7.31
C ARG A 114 5.66 -24.66 -8.58
N SER A 115 6.93 -24.25 -8.49
CA SER A 115 7.70 -23.74 -9.62
C SER A 115 8.93 -24.61 -9.85
N PRO A 116 9.22 -24.99 -11.11
CA PRO A 116 10.50 -25.63 -11.43
C PRO A 116 11.68 -24.65 -11.32
N ASN A 117 11.40 -23.34 -11.34
CA ASN A 117 12.39 -22.28 -11.33
C ASN A 117 12.48 -21.57 -9.98
N ALA A 118 13.69 -21.19 -9.59
CA ALA A 118 13.94 -20.26 -8.50
C ALA A 118 13.65 -18.82 -8.94
N TYR A 119 13.00 -18.05 -8.06
CA TYR A 119 12.61 -16.67 -8.34
C TYR A 119 12.37 -15.88 -7.04
N SER A 120 12.40 -14.55 -7.17
CA SER A 120 11.92 -13.61 -6.16
C SER A 120 10.52 -13.13 -6.55
N PRO A 121 9.49 -13.29 -5.69
CA PRO A 121 8.14 -12.87 -6.01
C PRO A 121 8.06 -11.34 -5.98
N MET A 122 7.54 -10.76 -7.06
CA MET A 122 7.21 -9.34 -7.14
C MET A 122 5.70 -9.18 -7.28
N GLN A 123 5.06 -8.41 -6.42
CA GLN A 123 3.64 -8.10 -6.55
C GLN A 123 3.46 -6.80 -7.34
N TYR A 124 2.60 -6.82 -8.36
CA TYR A 124 2.33 -5.66 -9.21
C TYR A 124 0.82 -5.46 -9.37
N GLN A 125 0.39 -4.22 -9.17
CA GLN A 125 -1.00 -3.82 -9.38
C GLN A 125 -1.22 -3.43 -10.84
N MET A 126 -2.10 -4.16 -11.54
CA MET A 126 -2.35 -3.98 -12.96
C MET A 126 -3.05 -2.65 -13.25
N ASN A 127 -2.49 -1.82 -14.13
CA ASN A 127 -3.10 -0.58 -14.59
C ASN A 127 -3.81 -0.75 -15.94
N ALA A 128 -4.56 0.27 -16.36
CA ALA A 128 -5.18 0.29 -17.68
C ALA A 128 -4.12 0.12 -18.79
N GLY A 129 -4.30 -0.89 -19.64
CA GLY A 129 -3.36 -1.22 -20.72
C GLY A 129 -2.19 -2.11 -20.30
N ASP A 130 -2.04 -2.43 -19.02
CA ASP A 130 -1.04 -3.40 -18.57
C ASP A 130 -1.45 -4.82 -18.99
N THR A 131 -0.48 -5.61 -19.42
CA THR A 131 -0.63 -7.04 -19.66
C THR A 131 0.57 -7.77 -19.06
N PHE A 132 0.45 -9.07 -18.78
CA PHE A 132 1.60 -9.85 -18.32
C PHE A 132 2.79 -9.72 -19.26
N TRP A 133 2.54 -9.64 -20.57
CA TRP A 133 3.57 -9.43 -21.58
C TRP A 133 4.22 -8.04 -21.47
N ILE A 134 3.43 -6.97 -21.44
CA ILE A 134 3.96 -5.59 -21.33
C ILE A 134 4.79 -5.43 -20.06
N ILE A 135 4.29 -5.89 -18.90
CA ILE A 135 5.02 -5.74 -17.64
C ILE A 135 6.32 -6.55 -17.66
N SER A 136 6.27 -7.81 -18.09
CA SER A 136 7.45 -8.68 -18.14
C SER A 136 8.54 -8.15 -19.08
N THR A 137 8.15 -7.62 -20.24
CA THR A 137 9.09 -7.21 -21.30
C THR A 137 9.55 -5.76 -21.16
N THR A 138 8.68 -4.83 -20.75
CA THR A 138 8.98 -3.40 -20.72
C THR A 138 9.41 -2.94 -19.33
N LYS A 139 8.57 -3.14 -18.30
CA LYS A 139 8.87 -2.66 -16.94
C LYS A 139 9.94 -3.48 -16.27
N LEU A 140 9.93 -4.79 -16.49
CA LEU A 140 10.88 -5.75 -15.92
C LEU A 140 12.01 -6.14 -16.87
N GLN A 141 12.05 -5.58 -18.08
CA GLN A 141 13.18 -5.72 -19.01
C GLN A 141 13.56 -7.18 -19.28
N ASN A 142 12.56 -8.06 -19.41
CA ASN A 142 12.75 -9.50 -19.54
C ASN A 142 13.49 -10.14 -18.35
N LEU A 143 13.38 -9.64 -17.12
CA LEU A 143 13.82 -10.38 -15.92
C LEU A 143 12.85 -11.53 -15.57
N THR A 144 11.65 -11.50 -16.15
CA THR A 144 10.67 -12.58 -16.13
C THR A 144 10.03 -12.72 -17.52
N HIS A 145 9.13 -13.68 -17.70
CA HIS A 145 8.35 -13.85 -18.92
C HIS A 145 6.90 -14.18 -18.60
N TYR A 146 5.97 -13.77 -19.46
CA TYR A 146 4.54 -13.81 -19.15
C TYR A 146 4.01 -15.24 -18.89
N GLN A 147 4.53 -16.27 -19.56
CA GLN A 147 4.09 -17.65 -19.29
C GLN A 147 4.45 -18.12 -17.86
N ALA A 148 5.51 -17.60 -17.27
CA ALA A 148 5.83 -17.86 -15.87
C ALA A 148 4.90 -17.11 -14.93
N VAL A 149 4.50 -15.89 -15.29
CA VAL A 149 3.48 -15.11 -14.57
C VAL A 149 2.16 -15.88 -14.54
N GLU A 150 1.73 -16.43 -15.68
CA GLU A 150 0.52 -17.28 -15.75
C GLU A 150 0.60 -18.50 -14.82
N ARG A 151 1.77 -19.16 -14.78
CA ARG A 151 1.97 -20.35 -13.94
C ARG A 151 1.90 -20.05 -12.45
N VAL A 152 2.47 -18.93 -12.00
CA VAL A 152 2.45 -18.55 -10.58
C VAL A 152 1.14 -17.90 -10.15
N ASN A 153 0.30 -17.48 -11.10
CA ASN A 153 -1.04 -16.94 -10.86
C ASN A 153 -2.12 -17.82 -11.52
N PRO A 154 -2.29 -19.09 -11.12
CA PRO A 154 -3.16 -20.05 -11.80
C PRO A 154 -4.66 -19.69 -11.76
N THR A 155 -5.05 -18.78 -10.86
CA THR A 155 -6.43 -18.29 -10.72
C THR A 155 -6.75 -17.10 -11.64
N LEU A 156 -5.74 -16.51 -12.27
CA LEU A 156 -5.90 -15.32 -13.11
C LEU A 156 -5.99 -15.72 -14.58
N VAL A 157 -6.94 -15.13 -15.30
CA VAL A 157 -7.09 -15.34 -16.74
C VAL A 157 -6.40 -14.19 -17.46
N PRO A 158 -5.35 -14.42 -18.27
CA PRO A 158 -4.53 -13.37 -18.89
C PRO A 158 -5.30 -12.40 -19.79
N THR A 159 -6.41 -12.88 -20.35
CA THR A 159 -7.32 -12.11 -21.22
C THR A 159 -8.42 -11.37 -20.46
N ASN A 160 -8.53 -11.58 -19.15
CA ASN A 160 -9.58 -11.01 -18.30
C ASN A 160 -8.97 -10.61 -16.95
N ILE A 161 -8.16 -9.55 -16.99
CA ILE A 161 -7.49 -8.96 -15.83
C ILE A 161 -8.13 -7.60 -15.56
N ASP A 162 -8.59 -7.40 -14.33
CA ASP A 162 -9.20 -6.14 -13.90
C ASP A 162 -8.14 -5.11 -13.51
N ILE A 163 -8.43 -3.83 -13.74
CA ILE A 163 -7.59 -2.73 -13.25
C ILE A 163 -7.58 -2.78 -11.72
N GLY A 164 -6.40 -2.67 -11.12
CA GLY A 164 -6.21 -2.78 -9.68
C GLY A 164 -5.95 -4.21 -9.18
N GLN A 165 -6.05 -5.22 -10.04
CA GLN A 165 -5.76 -6.61 -9.68
C GLN A 165 -4.27 -6.81 -9.40
N ILE A 166 -3.95 -7.47 -8.29
CA ILE A 166 -2.56 -7.77 -7.91
C ILE A 166 -2.12 -9.07 -8.58
N VAL A 167 -0.99 -9.01 -9.27
CA VAL A 167 -0.39 -10.12 -10.01
C VAL A 167 1.02 -10.35 -9.51
N THR A 168 1.39 -11.62 -9.29
CA THR A 168 2.74 -11.99 -8.90
C THR A 168 3.62 -12.22 -10.13
N PHE A 169 4.64 -11.39 -10.33
CA PHE A 169 5.67 -11.57 -11.35
C PHE A 169 6.88 -12.30 -10.74
N PRO A 170 7.26 -13.50 -11.25
CA PRO A 170 8.39 -14.24 -10.71
C PRO A 170 9.71 -13.73 -11.34
N ILE A 171 10.47 -12.91 -10.62
CA ILE A 171 11.77 -12.41 -11.07
C ILE A 171 12.81 -13.52 -10.93
N PHE A 172 13.30 -14.06 -12.05
CA PHE A 172 14.20 -15.21 -12.00
C PHE A 172 15.52 -14.85 -11.33
N CYS A 173 15.98 -15.73 -10.46
CA CYS A 173 17.23 -15.61 -9.72
C CYS A 173 17.72 -17.02 -9.33
N GLN A 174 18.93 -17.13 -8.80
CA GLN A 174 19.43 -18.40 -8.27
C GLN A 174 20.31 -18.16 -7.05
N CYS A 175 20.29 -19.12 -6.12
CA CYS A 175 21.17 -19.14 -4.96
C CYS A 175 22.48 -19.86 -5.24
N LEU A 176 23.55 -19.40 -4.59
CA LEU A 176 24.86 -20.03 -4.67
C LEU A 176 24.81 -21.47 -4.16
N THR A 177 25.61 -22.32 -4.78
CA THR A 177 25.88 -23.66 -4.28
C THR A 177 27.18 -23.65 -3.48
N ALA A 178 27.39 -24.64 -2.59
CA ALA A 178 28.56 -24.71 -1.71
C ALA A 178 29.93 -24.75 -2.44
N ALA A 179 29.95 -24.88 -3.77
CA ALA A 179 31.15 -24.91 -4.61
C ALA A 179 31.52 -23.54 -5.22
N ASP A 180 30.72 -22.49 -4.99
CA ASP A 180 30.90 -21.19 -5.65
C ASP A 180 31.71 -20.20 -4.79
N ASN A 181 32.86 -19.73 -5.30
CA ASN A 181 33.71 -18.71 -4.65
C ASN A 181 33.16 -17.27 -4.76
N ALA A 182 31.85 -17.09 -4.96
CA ALA A 182 31.19 -15.79 -5.13
C ALA A 182 30.38 -15.40 -3.88
N THR A 183 30.13 -14.10 -3.71
CA THR A 183 29.33 -13.57 -2.58
C THR A 183 27.83 -13.58 -2.87
N ALA A 184 27.45 -13.40 -4.15
CA ALA A 184 26.08 -13.51 -4.63
C ALA A 184 26.08 -13.78 -6.15
N LEU A 185 24.90 -14.07 -6.71
CA LEU A 185 24.68 -14.16 -8.15
C LEU A 185 23.83 -12.96 -8.63
N VAL A 186 24.18 -12.44 -9.80
CA VAL A 186 23.42 -11.40 -10.50
C VAL A 186 22.72 -12.02 -11.70
N THR A 187 21.40 -11.83 -11.80
CA THR A 187 20.65 -12.12 -13.02
C THR A 187 20.82 -10.97 -13.99
N TYR A 188 21.41 -11.28 -15.15
CA TYR A 188 21.70 -10.34 -16.22
C TYR A 188 20.93 -10.73 -17.48
N VAL A 189 20.21 -9.78 -18.08
CA VAL A 189 19.53 -9.95 -19.37
C VAL A 189 20.46 -9.45 -20.48
N MET A 190 20.94 -10.37 -21.32
CA MET A 190 21.90 -10.05 -22.38
C MET A 190 21.32 -9.04 -23.38
N GLN A 191 22.06 -7.98 -23.64
CA GLN A 191 21.72 -6.95 -24.62
C GLN A 191 22.20 -7.37 -26.02
N PRO A 192 21.63 -6.81 -27.10
CA PRO A 192 22.11 -7.06 -28.46
C PRO A 192 23.60 -6.69 -28.59
N GLY A 193 24.43 -7.67 -28.98
CA GLY A 193 25.88 -7.50 -29.12
C GLY A 193 26.70 -7.89 -27.89
N ASP A 194 26.07 -8.26 -26.77
CA ASP A 194 26.78 -8.80 -25.62
C ASP A 194 27.37 -10.18 -25.93
N THR A 195 28.61 -10.38 -25.49
CA THR A 195 29.31 -11.66 -25.46
C THR A 195 29.72 -12.01 -24.03
N TYR A 196 29.99 -13.28 -23.73
CA TYR A 196 30.48 -13.65 -22.40
C TYR A 196 31.78 -12.94 -22.07
N THR A 197 32.67 -12.73 -23.04
CA THR A 197 33.89 -11.94 -22.86
C THR A 197 33.60 -10.50 -22.44
N SER A 198 32.65 -9.83 -23.11
CA SER A 198 32.30 -8.44 -22.77
C SER A 198 31.64 -8.31 -21.39
N ILE A 199 30.77 -9.27 -21.02
CA ILE A 199 30.10 -9.28 -19.73
C ILE A 199 31.10 -9.62 -18.62
N ALA A 200 31.97 -10.61 -18.84
CA ALA A 200 33.01 -10.99 -17.90
C ALA A 200 33.96 -9.82 -17.62
N THR A 201 34.35 -9.11 -18.68
CA THR A 201 35.17 -7.89 -18.58
C THR A 201 34.46 -6.81 -17.79
N ALA A 202 33.17 -6.57 -18.07
CA ALA A 202 32.37 -5.63 -17.29
C ALA A 202 32.40 -6.04 -15.82
N PHE A 203 31.86 -7.19 -15.44
CA PHE A 203 31.76 -7.62 -14.04
C PHE A 203 33.09 -7.95 -13.33
N ALA A 204 34.24 -7.77 -13.99
CA ALA A 204 35.57 -8.13 -13.49
C ALA A 204 35.63 -9.61 -13.03
N VAL A 205 35.01 -10.49 -13.83
CA VAL A 205 35.00 -11.94 -13.62
C VAL A 205 35.67 -12.65 -14.80
N ASP A 206 35.99 -13.92 -14.59
CA ASP A 206 36.58 -14.74 -15.63
C ASP A 206 35.50 -15.26 -16.61
N ALA A 207 35.78 -15.24 -17.92
CA ALA A 207 34.80 -15.67 -18.92
C ALA A 207 34.46 -17.17 -18.80
N GLN A 208 35.41 -18.00 -18.37
CA GLN A 208 35.15 -19.43 -18.14
C GLN A 208 34.17 -19.64 -16.99
N SER A 209 34.16 -18.74 -15.99
CA SER A 209 33.18 -18.80 -14.90
C SER A 209 31.74 -18.55 -15.37
N LEU A 210 31.54 -17.72 -16.41
CA LEU A 210 30.24 -17.54 -17.04
C LEU A 210 29.82 -18.77 -17.83
N VAL A 211 30.76 -19.41 -18.54
CA VAL A 211 30.51 -20.68 -19.27
C VAL A 211 30.16 -21.80 -18.30
N SER A 212 30.84 -21.90 -17.15
CA SER A 212 30.54 -22.94 -16.15
C SER A 212 29.18 -22.75 -15.50
N LEU A 213 28.74 -21.50 -15.27
CA LEU A 213 27.45 -21.20 -14.64
C LEU A 213 26.27 -21.32 -15.62
N ASN A 214 26.46 -20.94 -16.89
CA ASN A 214 25.38 -20.78 -17.85
C ASN A 214 25.41 -21.77 -19.02
N GLY A 215 26.47 -22.57 -19.14
CA GLY A 215 26.75 -23.39 -20.32
C GLY A 215 27.44 -22.60 -21.45
N PRO A 216 27.61 -23.19 -22.64
CA PRO A 216 28.27 -22.53 -23.77
C PRO A 216 27.45 -21.31 -24.25
N GLU A 217 28.16 -20.26 -24.68
CA GLU A 217 27.55 -19.04 -25.20
C GLU A 217 26.60 -19.35 -26.38
N ARG A 218 25.33 -18.96 -26.23
CA ARG A 218 24.32 -19.06 -27.29
C ARG A 218 24.14 -17.68 -27.89
N GLY A 219 24.40 -17.53 -29.18
CA GLY A 219 24.35 -16.22 -29.84
C GLY A 219 22.99 -15.53 -29.70
N THR A 220 23.00 -14.20 -29.57
CA THR A 220 21.80 -13.33 -29.45
C THR A 220 21.03 -13.18 -30.78
N GLN A 221 21.11 -14.15 -31.68
CA GLN A 221 20.55 -14.05 -33.05
C GLN A 221 19.02 -14.22 -33.11
N ASN A 222 18.39 -14.57 -31.99
CA ASN A 222 16.93 -14.60 -31.84
C ASN A 222 16.46 -13.38 -31.05
N LEU A 223 15.25 -12.89 -31.37
CA LEU A 223 14.56 -11.71 -30.78
C LEU A 223 14.34 -11.76 -29.25
N ILE A 224 14.88 -12.75 -28.53
CA ILE A 224 14.72 -12.95 -27.09
C ILE A 224 16.10 -12.85 -26.45
N SER A 225 16.34 -11.77 -25.70
CA SER A 225 17.52 -11.58 -24.87
C SER A 225 17.65 -12.67 -23.81
N PRO A 226 18.63 -13.59 -23.89
CA PRO A 226 18.79 -14.65 -22.90
C PRO A 226 19.18 -14.08 -21.53
N LYS A 227 18.67 -14.70 -20.46
CA LYS A 227 19.01 -14.37 -19.08
C LYS A 227 20.15 -15.27 -18.63
N ILE A 228 21.17 -14.70 -18.01
CA ILE A 228 22.33 -15.44 -17.49
C ILE A 228 22.62 -15.04 -16.04
N LEU A 229 23.35 -15.88 -15.34
CA LEU A 229 23.89 -15.64 -14.00
C LEU A 229 25.32 -15.18 -14.10
N VAL A 230 25.63 -14.09 -13.41
CA VAL A 230 26.97 -13.54 -13.31
C VAL A 230 27.41 -13.58 -11.85
N PRO A 231 28.57 -14.19 -11.52
CA PRO A 231 29.03 -14.27 -10.14
C PRO A 231 29.51 -12.90 -9.65
N LEU A 232 29.15 -12.53 -8.43
CA LEU A 232 29.54 -11.27 -7.81
C LEU A 232 30.60 -11.52 -6.73
N ARG A 233 31.85 -11.07 -6.95
CA ARG A 233 32.96 -11.24 -6.00
C ARG A 233 33.16 -10.06 -5.03
N ARG A 234 32.55 -8.90 -5.33
CA ARG A 234 32.55 -7.68 -4.49
C ARG A 234 31.15 -7.06 -4.52
N GLN A 235 30.74 -6.36 -3.45
CA GLN A 235 29.40 -5.76 -3.36
C GLN A 235 29.05 -4.82 -4.52
N VAL A 236 30.04 -4.15 -5.16
CA VAL A 236 29.82 -3.27 -6.31
C VAL A 236 30.91 -3.48 -7.37
N PRO A 237 30.57 -3.82 -8.63
CA PRO A 237 31.53 -3.88 -9.73
C PRO A 237 32.14 -2.51 -10.10
N GLU A 238 33.45 -2.45 -10.39
CA GLU A 238 34.20 -1.19 -10.67
C GLU A 238 33.76 -0.43 -11.93
N TRP A 239 32.97 -1.04 -12.81
CA TRP A 239 32.45 -0.45 -14.06
C TRP A 239 31.05 0.19 -13.93
N LEU A 240 30.38 0.05 -12.78
CA LEU A 240 29.16 0.83 -12.52
C LEU A 240 29.58 2.31 -12.48
N PRO A 241 29.13 3.15 -13.44
CA PRO A 241 29.67 4.49 -13.57
C PRO A 241 29.38 5.31 -12.30
N PRO A 242 30.35 6.07 -11.77
CA PRO A 242 30.08 7.02 -10.71
C PRO A 242 29.14 8.10 -11.24
N ILE A 243 27.95 8.26 -10.63
CA ILE A 243 27.00 9.30 -11.06
C ILE A 243 27.50 10.67 -10.63
N VAL A 244 27.43 11.61 -11.59
CA VAL A 244 27.63 13.05 -11.43
C VAL A 244 26.86 13.59 -10.23
N ARG A 245 27.57 14.16 -9.25
CA ARG A 245 26.96 14.99 -8.20
C ARG A 245 26.40 16.26 -8.86
N VAL A 246 25.08 16.39 -8.93
CA VAL A 246 24.48 17.72 -9.13
C VAL A 246 24.59 18.45 -7.80
N ASN A 247 25.73 19.12 -7.59
CA ASN A 247 25.84 20.10 -6.51
C ASN A 247 25.01 21.32 -6.92
N ASN A 248 23.96 21.61 -6.15
CA ASN A 248 23.31 22.91 -6.18
C ASN A 248 24.32 23.98 -5.73
N VAL A 249 24.77 24.82 -6.67
CA VAL A 249 25.31 26.15 -6.37
C VAL A 249 24.53 27.16 -7.19
N SER A 250 23.98 28.12 -6.45
CA SER A 250 23.34 29.35 -6.89
C SER A 250 24.12 30.05 -8.00
N THR A 251 23.44 30.40 -9.10
CA THR A 251 23.53 31.72 -9.74
C THR A 251 22.37 31.85 -10.73
N THR A 252 21.42 32.71 -10.41
CA THR A 252 20.57 33.38 -11.40
C THR A 252 21.43 34.20 -12.37
N PRO A 253 21.14 34.17 -13.67
CA PRO A 253 21.31 35.35 -14.51
C PRO A 253 19.96 35.90 -14.95
N ALA A 254 19.90 37.23 -14.93
CA ALA A 254 18.76 38.06 -15.26
C ALA A 254 18.23 37.84 -16.70
N SER A 255 16.92 38.02 -16.83
CA SER A 255 16.19 38.17 -18.08
C SER A 255 16.59 39.45 -18.83
N PRO A 256 16.75 39.41 -20.17
CA PRO A 256 16.75 40.61 -21.01
C PRO A 256 15.33 40.97 -21.53
N PRO A 257 15.10 42.24 -21.93
CA PRO A 257 13.79 42.82 -22.24
C PRO A 257 13.27 42.46 -23.65
N PRO A 258 11.99 42.74 -23.99
CA PRO A 258 11.38 42.26 -25.23
C PRO A 258 11.77 43.14 -26.41
N SER A 259 11.94 42.56 -27.59
CA SER A 259 12.05 43.31 -28.85
C SER A 259 11.43 42.53 -30.03
N ALA A 260 10.37 43.15 -30.56
CA ALA A 260 9.89 43.20 -31.95
C ALA A 260 9.72 41.93 -32.80
N THR A 261 8.45 41.73 -33.19
CA THR A 261 7.92 41.02 -34.36
C THR A 261 8.71 41.25 -35.66
N PRO A 262 8.74 40.26 -36.57
CA PRO A 262 8.03 40.50 -37.84
C PRO A 262 7.14 39.31 -38.28
N ALA A 263 6.14 39.66 -39.09
CA ALA A 263 5.08 38.80 -39.61
C ALA A 263 5.47 38.13 -40.97
N PRO A 264 4.55 37.51 -41.74
CA PRO A 264 4.55 36.07 -42.00
C PRO A 264 4.90 35.71 -43.46
N ALA A 265 5.36 34.48 -43.70
CA ALA A 265 5.42 33.89 -45.04
C ALA A 265 4.33 32.83 -45.21
N VAL A 266 3.48 33.08 -46.20
CA VAL A 266 2.38 32.27 -46.70
C VAL A 266 2.88 30.96 -47.32
N VAL A 267 2.27 29.83 -46.95
CA VAL A 267 2.17 28.66 -47.83
C VAL A 267 0.73 28.15 -47.80
N THR A 268 0.09 28.26 -48.97
CA THR A 268 -1.24 27.78 -49.29
C THR A 268 -1.26 26.26 -49.36
N LYS A 269 -2.25 25.60 -48.74
CA LYS A 269 -2.71 24.28 -49.22
C LYS A 269 -4.22 24.16 -49.21
N ASN A 270 -4.67 23.71 -50.37
CA ASN A 270 -6.02 23.62 -50.89
C ASN A 270 -6.87 22.63 -50.06
N ARG A 271 -8.13 22.99 -49.83
CA ARG A 271 -9.18 22.12 -49.27
C ARG A 271 -9.86 21.43 -50.44
N ASP A 272 -9.83 20.10 -50.48
CA ASP A 272 -10.91 19.25 -51.00
C ASP A 272 -10.59 17.78 -50.70
N GLY A 273 -11.46 17.11 -49.92
CA GLY A 273 -11.32 15.68 -49.63
C GLY A 273 -11.88 15.17 -48.29
N VAL A 274 -12.45 16.03 -47.43
CA VAL A 274 -12.88 15.62 -46.08
C VAL A 274 -14.34 15.10 -46.02
N VAL A 275 -15.16 15.31 -47.06
CA VAL A 275 -16.61 15.06 -46.95
C VAL A 275 -17.03 13.62 -47.29
N THR A 276 -16.17 12.79 -47.89
CA THR A 276 -16.55 11.42 -48.30
C THR A 276 -16.25 10.35 -47.23
N GLY A 277 -15.42 10.66 -46.23
CA GLY A 277 -15.00 9.69 -45.19
C GLY A 277 -15.96 9.54 -44.00
N LEU A 278 -16.83 10.52 -43.74
CA LEU A 278 -17.70 10.55 -42.56
C LEU A 278 -19.01 9.75 -42.72
N ALA A 279 -19.43 9.46 -43.96
CA ALA A 279 -20.67 8.70 -44.21
C ALA A 279 -20.51 7.18 -44.04
N ILE A 280 -19.30 6.64 -44.25
CA ILE A 280 -19.05 5.19 -44.19
C ILE A 280 -18.88 4.72 -42.74
N GLY A 281 -18.28 5.55 -41.87
CA GLY A 281 -18.06 5.22 -40.46
C GLY A 281 -19.35 5.09 -39.64
N LEU A 282 -20.34 5.96 -39.88
CA LEU A 282 -21.61 5.92 -39.14
C LEU A 282 -22.50 4.71 -39.52
N GLY A 283 -22.41 4.25 -40.78
CA GLY A 283 -23.15 3.08 -41.24
C GLY A 283 -22.67 1.76 -40.62
N VAL A 284 -21.36 1.62 -40.41
CA VAL A 284 -20.76 0.40 -39.82
C VAL A 284 -21.09 0.30 -38.33
N VAL A 285 -21.00 1.42 -37.60
CA VAL A 285 -21.35 1.46 -36.17
C VAL A 285 -22.84 1.20 -35.95
N GLY A 286 -23.71 1.80 -36.77
CA GLY A 286 -25.16 1.53 -36.72
C GLY A 286 -25.52 0.08 -37.07
N GLY A 287 -24.83 -0.52 -38.06
CA GLY A 287 -25.01 -1.92 -38.43
C GLY A 287 -24.60 -2.90 -37.33
N LEU A 288 -23.47 -2.63 -36.65
CA LEU A 288 -23.01 -3.44 -35.52
C LEU A 288 -23.95 -3.34 -34.32
N TRP A 289 -24.50 -2.16 -34.04
CA TRP A 289 -25.44 -1.96 -32.94
C TRP A 289 -26.78 -2.68 -33.19
N LEU A 290 -27.30 -2.63 -34.43
CA LEU A 290 -28.49 -3.40 -34.83
C LEU A 290 -28.26 -4.91 -34.76
N LEU A 291 -27.07 -5.39 -35.11
CA LEU A 291 -26.70 -6.81 -35.00
C LEU A 291 -26.66 -7.27 -33.54
N GLN A 292 -26.12 -6.44 -32.64
CA GLN A 292 -26.05 -6.72 -31.20
C GLN A 292 -27.44 -6.79 -30.57
N MET A 293 -28.35 -5.87 -30.93
CA MET A 293 -29.73 -5.89 -30.46
C MET A 293 -30.52 -7.09 -30.98
N LEU A 294 -30.28 -7.54 -32.22
CA LEU A 294 -30.88 -8.75 -32.77
C LEU A 294 -30.38 -10.03 -32.09
N LEU A 295 -29.09 -10.10 -31.71
CA LEU A 295 -28.52 -11.20 -30.96
C LEU A 295 -29.10 -11.29 -29.54
N LEU A 296 -29.23 -10.14 -28.86
CA LEU A 296 -29.87 -10.06 -27.54
C LEU A 296 -31.35 -10.47 -27.60
N ALA A 297 -32.10 -10.02 -28.61
CA ALA A 297 -33.48 -10.44 -28.82
C ALA A 297 -33.61 -11.96 -29.12
N CYS A 298 -32.66 -12.53 -29.87
CA CYS A 298 -32.60 -13.98 -30.10
C CYS A 298 -32.30 -14.76 -28.82
N LEU A 299 -31.36 -14.29 -27.99
CA LEU A 299 -31.04 -14.89 -26.70
C LEU A 299 -32.22 -14.83 -25.73
N TRP A 300 -32.91 -13.69 -25.67
CA TRP A 300 -34.13 -13.53 -24.87
C TRP A 300 -35.26 -14.47 -25.31
N ARG A 301 -35.46 -14.65 -26.63
CA ARG A 301 -36.44 -15.62 -27.15
C ARG A 301 -36.05 -17.06 -26.83
N ARG A 302 -34.75 -17.40 -26.85
CA ARG A 302 -34.26 -18.74 -26.47
C ARG A 302 -34.40 -19.01 -24.97
N LEU A 303 -34.19 -18.01 -24.12
CA LEU A 303 -34.40 -18.12 -22.67
C LEU A 303 -35.88 -18.24 -22.33
N LYS A 304 -36.76 -17.49 -23.01
CA LYS A 304 -38.21 -17.57 -22.82
C LYS A 304 -38.82 -18.88 -23.37
N ALA A 305 -38.22 -19.49 -24.38
CA ALA A 305 -38.59 -20.82 -24.89
C ALA A 305 -38.15 -21.97 -23.96
N LYS A 306 -37.15 -21.74 -23.08
CA LYS A 306 -36.67 -22.71 -22.10
C LYS A 306 -37.45 -22.69 -20.77
N GLY A 307 -38.22 -21.62 -20.51
CA GLY A 307 -39.06 -21.46 -19.31
C GLY A 307 -40.48 -22.04 -19.41
N ARG A 308 -40.80 -22.82 -20.44
CA ARG A 308 -42.08 -23.54 -20.56
C ARG A 308 -41.85 -24.99 -20.98
N ARG A 309 -41.35 -25.82 -20.06
CA ARG A 309 -41.55 -27.28 -20.07
C ARG A 309 -41.09 -27.89 -18.73
N GLY A 310 -42.07 -28.27 -17.90
CA GLY A 310 -42.00 -29.49 -17.08
C GLY A 310 -41.70 -29.35 -15.59
N GLU A 311 -42.74 -29.14 -14.77
CA GLU A 311 -42.91 -29.83 -13.49
C GLU A 311 -43.15 -31.34 -13.72
N ALA A 312 -42.56 -32.20 -12.89
CA ALA A 312 -43.14 -33.46 -12.40
C ALA A 312 -42.25 -34.09 -11.30
N VAL A 313 -42.91 -34.83 -10.41
CA VAL A 313 -42.59 -35.26 -9.05
C VAL A 313 -42.01 -36.69 -8.96
N ALA A 314 -41.26 -37.01 -7.89
CA ALA A 314 -41.30 -38.24 -7.05
C ALA A 314 -39.91 -38.46 -6.37
N SER A 315 -39.78 -38.36 -5.04
CA SER A 315 -40.08 -39.33 -3.97
C SER A 315 -39.16 -40.56 -3.94
N GLY A 316 -38.47 -40.77 -2.81
CA GLY A 316 -37.61 -41.93 -2.55
C GLY A 316 -36.87 -41.83 -1.22
N ASP A 317 -37.14 -42.78 -0.34
CA ASP A 317 -36.98 -42.83 1.11
C ASP A 317 -35.67 -43.50 1.59
N GLY A 318 -35.32 -43.28 2.87
CA GLY A 318 -34.74 -44.32 3.75
C GLY A 318 -33.24 -44.32 4.04
N GLY A 319 -32.88 -44.29 5.34
CA GLY A 319 -31.77 -45.12 5.87
C GLY A 319 -30.79 -44.47 6.85
N GLU A 320 -30.92 -44.86 8.12
CA GLU A 320 -30.08 -44.55 9.29
C GLU A 320 -28.57 -44.90 9.17
N GLY A 321 -27.74 -44.30 10.04
CA GLY A 321 -26.50 -44.94 10.49
C GLY A 321 -25.39 -44.04 11.07
N GLY A 322 -25.36 -43.90 12.40
CA GLY A 322 -24.17 -44.25 13.20
C GLY A 322 -22.93 -43.33 13.28
N ARG A 323 -22.76 -42.75 14.48
CA ARG A 323 -21.56 -42.76 15.36
C ARG A 323 -20.26 -42.02 14.96
N PHE A 324 -19.89 -41.09 15.86
CA PHE A 324 -18.58 -40.88 16.51
C PHE A 324 -17.31 -41.45 15.85
N ALA A 325 -16.36 -40.57 15.53
CA ALA A 325 -14.94 -40.78 15.84
C ALA A 325 -14.15 -39.45 15.87
N LYS A 326 -13.43 -39.30 16.97
CA LYS A 326 -12.37 -38.33 17.25
C LYS A 326 -11.06 -38.88 16.68
N ALA A 327 -10.31 -38.09 15.91
CA ALA A 327 -8.87 -38.25 15.66
C ALA A 327 -8.36 -36.92 15.07
N ALA A 328 -7.68 -36.07 15.83
CA ALA A 328 -6.27 -36.17 16.22
C ALA A 328 -5.29 -35.85 15.07
N SER A 329 -4.52 -34.78 15.30
CA SER A 329 -3.11 -34.61 14.94
C SER A 329 -2.71 -34.57 13.46
N GLY A 330 -2.22 -33.40 13.07
CA GLY A 330 -1.33 -33.16 11.94
C GLY A 330 -1.37 -31.67 11.60
N GLY A 331 -0.58 -30.79 12.22
CA GLY A 331 0.87 -30.88 12.34
C GLY A 331 1.45 -29.89 11.32
N GLY A 332 1.78 -28.68 11.80
CA GLY A 332 2.34 -27.62 10.97
C GLY A 332 2.42 -26.26 11.67
N GLY A 333 2.63 -26.25 13.00
CA GLY A 333 3.02 -25.04 13.71
C GLY A 333 4.47 -24.71 13.33
N GLY A 334 4.68 -23.61 12.62
CA GLY A 334 6.01 -23.07 12.39
C GLY A 334 6.63 -22.68 13.73
N ARG A 335 7.66 -23.40 14.16
CA ARG A 335 8.51 -23.03 15.30
C ARG A 335 9.21 -21.73 14.94
N PHE A 336 8.79 -20.63 15.55
CA PHE A 336 9.60 -19.42 15.65
C PHE A 336 10.78 -19.77 16.57
N LEU A 337 11.98 -19.90 16.01
CA LEU A 337 13.17 -20.30 16.75
C LEU A 337 13.73 -19.07 17.47
N VAL A 338 14.35 -19.29 18.63
CA VAL A 338 15.17 -18.30 19.38
C VAL A 338 16.21 -17.59 18.47
N SER A 339 16.57 -18.21 17.34
CA SER A 339 17.36 -17.63 16.24
C SER A 339 16.81 -16.29 15.73
N ASP A 340 15.49 -16.15 15.56
CA ASP A 340 14.86 -14.92 15.02
C ASP A 340 14.91 -13.75 16.03
N ILE A 341 15.12 -14.06 17.31
CA ILE A 341 15.20 -13.09 18.42
C ILE A 341 16.63 -12.64 18.68
N SER A 342 17.63 -13.40 18.19
CA SER A 342 19.05 -13.11 18.44
C SER A 342 19.49 -11.75 17.90
N GLU A 343 18.84 -11.26 16.84
CA GLU A 343 19.06 -9.93 16.25
C GLU A 343 18.44 -8.79 17.09
N TRP A 344 17.59 -9.12 18.08
CA TRP A 344 16.76 -8.16 18.85
C TRP A 344 17.30 -7.85 20.25
N LEU A 345 18.23 -8.67 20.76
CA LEU A 345 18.70 -8.64 22.15
C LEU A 345 19.58 -7.42 22.48
N ASP A 346 20.17 -6.76 21.49
CA ASP A 346 21.14 -5.68 21.72
C ASP A 346 20.49 -4.30 21.99
N LYS A 347 19.20 -4.10 21.64
CA LYS A 347 18.52 -2.79 21.73
C LYS A 347 17.52 -2.66 22.89
N TYR A 348 16.89 -3.76 23.31
CA TYR A 348 15.79 -3.73 24.28
C TYR A 348 16.07 -4.64 25.47
N ARG A 349 15.62 -4.22 26.66
CA ARG A 349 15.78 -5.02 27.88
C ARG A 349 14.93 -6.29 27.79
N VAL A 350 15.55 -7.44 28.01
CA VAL A 350 14.82 -8.70 28.21
C VAL A 350 14.53 -8.85 29.70
N PHE A 351 13.26 -8.71 30.05
CA PHE A 351 12.78 -8.88 31.42
C PHE A 351 12.60 -10.36 31.74
N LYS A 352 12.75 -10.72 33.02
CA LYS A 352 12.43 -12.06 33.50
C LYS A 352 10.96 -12.16 33.88
N VAL A 353 10.35 -13.33 33.70
CA VAL A 353 8.93 -13.53 34.04
C VAL A 353 8.69 -13.24 35.52
N GLU A 354 9.59 -13.72 36.39
CA GLU A 354 9.46 -13.58 37.84
C GLU A 354 9.57 -12.12 38.30
N GLU A 355 10.22 -11.28 37.49
CA GLU A 355 10.35 -9.85 37.72
C GLU A 355 9.07 -9.11 37.35
N LEU A 356 8.47 -9.47 36.19
CA LEU A 356 7.18 -8.93 35.78
C LEU A 356 6.06 -9.36 36.74
N GLU A 357 6.04 -10.63 37.16
CA GLU A 357 5.08 -11.15 38.14
C GLU A 357 5.22 -10.43 39.48
N ARG A 358 6.43 -10.30 40.01
CA ARG A 358 6.64 -9.59 41.28
C ARG A 358 6.25 -8.11 41.18
N GLY A 359 6.64 -7.45 40.09
CA GLY A 359 6.37 -6.02 39.90
C GLY A 359 4.90 -5.70 39.70
N SER A 360 4.11 -6.62 39.12
CA SER A 360 2.68 -6.46 38.85
C SER A 360 1.75 -7.11 39.90
N GLY A 361 2.30 -7.58 41.03
CA GLY A 361 1.50 -8.27 42.05
C GLY A 361 0.92 -9.61 41.57
N GLY A 362 1.57 -10.29 40.63
CA GLY A 362 1.10 -11.54 40.03
C GLY A 362 0.09 -11.33 38.91
N PHE A 363 0.10 -10.16 38.26
CA PHE A 363 -0.93 -9.74 37.29
C PHE A 363 -2.34 -9.71 37.88
N ASP A 364 -2.44 -9.23 39.13
CA ASP A 364 -3.72 -9.05 39.83
C ASP A 364 -4.55 -7.93 39.16
N ASP A 365 -5.87 -8.06 39.25
CA ASP A 365 -6.82 -7.07 38.75
C ASP A 365 -6.64 -5.70 39.45
N GLU A 366 -6.09 -5.64 40.66
CA GLU A 366 -5.72 -4.38 41.33
C GLU A 366 -4.68 -3.55 40.54
N HIS A 367 -3.86 -4.22 39.73
CA HIS A 367 -2.84 -3.57 38.90
C HIS A 367 -3.30 -3.43 37.44
N LEU A 368 -4.51 -3.86 37.09
CA LEU A 368 -5.04 -3.78 35.73
C LEU A 368 -5.30 -2.32 35.35
N ILE A 369 -4.65 -1.85 34.29
CA ILE A 369 -4.88 -0.54 33.71
C ILE A 369 -6.06 -0.63 32.74
N GLN A 370 -5.94 -1.50 31.74
CA GLN A 370 -6.98 -1.71 30.73
C GLN A 370 -6.72 -3.01 29.95
N GLY A 371 -7.77 -3.80 29.71
CA GLY A 371 -7.70 -4.98 28.85
C GLY A 371 -6.73 -6.04 29.36
N SER A 372 -5.53 -6.11 28.77
CA SER A 372 -4.45 -7.01 29.18
C SER A 372 -3.17 -6.26 29.61
N VAL A 373 -3.30 -4.97 29.95
CA VAL A 373 -2.19 -4.10 30.36
C VAL A 373 -2.22 -3.90 31.87
N TYR A 374 -1.11 -4.20 32.54
CA TYR A 374 -0.94 -4.12 33.98
C TYR A 374 0.13 -3.11 34.35
N LYS A 375 -0.03 -2.42 35.47
CA LYS A 375 1.00 -1.57 36.06
C LYS A 375 2.01 -2.44 36.81
N ALA A 376 3.30 -2.24 36.59
CA ALA A 376 4.36 -2.97 37.27
C ALA A 376 5.43 -2.03 37.86
N TYR A 377 5.86 -2.32 39.09
CA TYR A 377 6.95 -1.62 39.76
C TYR A 377 8.21 -2.49 39.75
N ILE A 378 9.24 -2.07 39.02
CA ILE A 378 10.44 -2.86 38.77
C ILE A 378 11.66 -1.97 38.95
N ASP A 379 12.57 -2.36 39.84
CA ASP A 379 13.82 -1.63 40.14
C ASP A 379 13.64 -0.13 40.49
N GLY A 380 12.49 0.23 41.08
CA GLY A 380 12.17 1.62 41.43
C GLY A 380 11.55 2.43 40.29
N GLU A 381 11.37 1.85 39.11
CA GLU A 381 10.67 2.43 37.97
C GLU A 381 9.28 1.81 37.80
N VAL A 382 8.40 2.53 37.10
CA VAL A 382 7.02 2.11 36.83
C VAL A 382 6.86 1.82 35.34
N PHE A 383 6.30 0.65 35.02
CA PHE A 383 6.09 0.19 33.65
C PHE A 383 4.63 -0.19 33.40
N ALA A 384 4.24 -0.16 32.14
CA ALA A 384 3.00 -0.75 31.65
C ALA A 384 3.31 -2.08 30.93
N VAL A 385 2.83 -3.19 31.47
CA VAL A 385 3.11 -4.54 30.99
C VAL A 385 1.87 -5.09 30.28
N LYS A 386 1.95 -5.23 28.96
CA LYS A 386 0.89 -5.79 28.13
C LYS A 386 1.11 -7.29 27.95
N LYS A 387 0.19 -8.10 28.48
CA LYS A 387 0.16 -9.54 28.26
C LYS A 387 -0.43 -9.86 26.90
N MET A 388 0.32 -10.60 26.08
CA MET A 388 -0.04 -10.96 24.70
C MET A 388 -0.26 -12.47 24.58
N LYS A 389 -1.30 -12.87 23.85
CA LYS A 389 -1.42 -14.23 23.31
C LYS A 389 -0.42 -14.36 22.14
N TRP A 390 0.18 -15.54 21.93
CA TRP A 390 1.32 -15.88 21.03
C TRP A 390 1.28 -15.39 19.55
N ASP A 391 1.07 -14.10 19.29
CA ASP A 391 1.10 -13.44 17.98
C ASP A 391 1.75 -12.04 18.07
N ALA A 392 2.65 -11.85 19.04
CA ALA A 392 3.30 -10.56 19.33
C ALA A 392 4.36 -10.15 18.28
N CYS A 393 4.56 -10.93 17.23
CA CYS A 393 5.64 -10.70 16.27
C CYS A 393 5.48 -9.39 15.48
N GLU A 394 4.27 -9.02 15.07
CA GLU A 394 4.09 -7.83 14.23
C GLU A 394 4.15 -6.52 15.03
N GLU A 395 3.51 -6.45 16.20
CA GLU A 395 3.59 -5.27 17.08
C GLU A 395 5.05 -5.03 17.52
N LEU A 396 5.77 -6.07 17.93
CA LEU A 396 7.19 -5.98 18.29
C LEU A 396 8.07 -5.51 17.11
N LYS A 397 7.88 -6.08 15.91
CA LYS A 397 8.61 -5.66 14.69
C LYS A 397 8.37 -4.19 14.32
N ILE A 398 7.17 -3.67 14.56
CA ILE A 398 6.85 -2.27 14.32
C ILE A 398 7.51 -1.40 15.39
N LEU A 399 7.31 -1.73 16.67
CA LEU A 399 7.85 -0.98 17.82
C LEU A 399 9.38 -0.90 17.82
N GLN A 400 10.08 -1.87 17.23
CA GLN A 400 11.53 -1.82 17.03
C GLN A 400 11.99 -0.72 16.06
N LYS A 401 11.14 -0.36 15.10
CA LYS A 401 11.43 0.58 14.00
C LYS A 401 10.92 1.99 14.28
N VAL A 402 10.06 2.15 15.27
CA VAL A 402 9.47 3.45 15.64
C VAL A 402 10.04 3.94 16.96
N ASN A 403 10.47 5.20 17.00
CA ASN A 403 10.87 5.87 18.22
C ASN A 403 10.66 7.37 18.04
N HIS A 404 9.70 7.94 18.77
CA HIS A 404 9.29 9.33 18.64
C HIS A 404 8.64 9.81 19.95
N SER A 405 8.78 11.09 20.28
CA SER A 405 8.25 11.67 21.53
C SER A 405 6.74 11.51 21.68
N ASN A 406 6.00 11.55 20.57
CA ASN A 406 4.53 11.39 20.55
C ASN A 406 4.07 9.94 20.31
N LEU A 407 4.93 8.95 20.55
CA LEU A 407 4.58 7.53 20.56
C LEU A 407 4.96 6.93 21.92
N VAL A 408 4.16 5.99 22.43
CA VAL A 408 4.51 5.27 23.65
C VAL A 408 5.72 4.36 23.38
N LYS A 409 6.77 4.56 24.16
CA LYS A 409 8.04 3.84 24.02
C LYS A 409 7.94 2.42 24.56
N LEU A 410 8.42 1.46 23.76
CA LEU A 410 8.71 0.11 24.21
C LEU A 410 10.04 0.11 24.97
N GLU A 411 10.08 -0.35 26.21
CA GLU A 411 11.29 -0.47 27.02
C GLU A 411 11.90 -1.86 26.94
N GLY A 412 11.06 -2.87 26.77
CA GLY A 412 11.53 -4.24 26.65
C GLY A 412 10.43 -5.26 26.41
N PHE A 413 10.82 -6.52 26.53
CA PHE A 413 9.90 -7.64 26.38
C PHE A 413 10.32 -8.81 27.28
N CYS A 414 9.39 -9.73 27.50
CA CYS A 414 9.63 -11.00 28.18
C CYS A 414 8.92 -12.12 27.43
N ILE A 415 9.57 -13.26 27.32
CA ILE A 415 8.98 -14.47 26.71
C ILE A 415 9.06 -15.57 27.75
N ASN A 416 7.91 -16.06 28.18
CA ASN A 416 7.83 -17.23 29.03
C ASN A 416 7.94 -18.48 28.15
N SER A 417 9.08 -19.17 28.19
CA SER A 417 9.32 -20.39 27.41
C SER A 417 8.48 -21.59 27.86
N GLU A 418 7.97 -21.59 29.10
CA GLU A 418 7.19 -22.69 29.67
C GLU A 418 5.71 -22.60 29.25
N THR A 419 5.14 -21.40 29.30
CA THR A 419 3.72 -21.17 28.93
C THR A 419 3.54 -20.75 27.48
N GLY A 420 4.59 -20.23 26.84
CA GLY A 420 4.50 -19.59 25.52
C GLY A 420 3.86 -18.20 25.57
N ASP A 421 3.77 -17.55 26.74
CA ASP A 421 3.27 -16.18 26.83
C ASP A 421 4.34 -15.16 26.44
N CYS A 422 3.92 -14.08 25.78
CA CYS A 422 4.78 -12.93 25.47
C CYS A 422 4.25 -11.70 26.20
N TYR A 423 5.16 -10.93 26.77
CA TYR A 423 4.86 -9.69 27.48
C TYR A 423 5.64 -8.54 26.85
N LEU A 424 4.95 -7.46 26.50
CA LEU A 424 5.56 -6.23 26.02
C LEU A 424 5.57 -5.22 27.18
N VAL A 425 6.74 -4.64 27.45
CA VAL A 425 6.96 -3.71 28.56
C VAL A 425 7.15 -2.31 27.98
N TYR A 426 6.23 -1.42 28.29
CA TYR A 426 6.22 -0.02 27.83
C TYR A 426 6.56 0.92 28.98
N GLU A 427 6.95 2.14 28.63
CA GLU A 427 6.93 3.26 29.59
C GLU A 427 5.52 3.41 30.18
N TYR A 428 5.44 3.74 31.48
CA TYR A 428 4.18 4.09 32.11
C TYR A 428 3.89 5.58 31.88
N VAL A 429 2.69 5.88 31.38
CA VAL A 429 2.25 7.25 31.06
C VAL A 429 1.22 7.69 32.11
N GLU A 430 1.55 8.72 32.89
CA GLU A 430 0.96 8.99 34.22
C GLU A 430 -0.48 9.44 34.19
N ASN A 431 -0.86 10.28 33.22
CA ASN A 431 -2.20 10.87 33.18
C ASN A 431 -3.23 9.97 32.49
N GLY A 432 -2.85 8.78 32.02
CA GLY A 432 -3.75 7.83 31.38
C GLY A 432 -4.23 8.31 30.00
N SER A 433 -5.37 7.79 29.54
CA SER A 433 -5.89 8.00 28.19
C SER A 433 -6.77 9.25 28.06
N LEU A 434 -6.78 9.85 26.86
CA LEU A 434 -7.46 11.11 26.55
C LEU A 434 -8.99 11.03 26.74
N ASP A 435 -9.60 9.89 26.43
CA ASP A 435 -11.03 9.64 26.66
C ASP A 435 -11.45 9.88 28.12
N LEU A 436 -10.65 9.40 29.08
CA LEU A 436 -10.89 9.60 30.52
C LEU A 436 -10.86 11.09 30.90
N TRP A 437 -10.13 11.93 30.15
CA TRP A 437 -10.09 13.36 30.39
C TRP A 437 -11.23 14.12 29.74
N LEU A 438 -11.74 13.65 28.60
CA LEU A 438 -12.85 14.28 27.89
C LEU A 438 -14.20 13.91 28.52
N MET A 439 -14.37 12.67 28.99
CA MET A 439 -15.63 12.18 29.56
C MET A 439 -15.89 12.66 30.99
N ASP A 440 -14.84 12.86 31.80
CA ASP A 440 -14.97 13.34 33.17
C ASP A 440 -15.05 14.88 33.21
N ARG A 441 -16.17 15.43 33.70
CA ARG A 441 -16.44 16.89 33.72
C ARG A 441 -15.33 17.68 34.42
N ASP A 442 -14.76 17.17 35.51
CA ASP A 442 -13.76 17.89 36.30
C ASP A 442 -12.38 17.86 35.63
N ARG A 443 -12.01 16.74 35.00
CA ARG A 443 -10.83 16.64 34.11
C ARG A 443 -10.99 17.48 32.85
N ALA A 444 -12.15 17.46 32.21
CA ALA A 444 -12.43 18.19 30.98
C ALA A 444 -12.28 19.70 31.16
N ARG A 445 -12.65 20.23 32.34
CA ARG A 445 -12.43 21.63 32.72
C ARG A 445 -10.95 22.01 32.88
N ARG A 446 -10.08 21.05 33.16
CA ARG A 446 -8.62 21.25 33.24
C ARG A 446 -7.93 21.19 31.87
N LEU A 447 -8.59 20.64 30.86
CA LEU A 447 -8.16 20.68 29.46
C LEU A 447 -8.73 21.92 28.76
N ASP A 448 -8.04 23.04 28.92
CA ASP A 448 -8.35 24.27 28.18
C ASP A 448 -8.14 24.10 26.66
N TRP A 449 -8.60 25.07 25.89
CA TRP A 449 -8.51 24.99 24.43
C TRP A 449 -7.06 24.85 23.94
N ARG A 450 -6.12 25.54 24.59
CA ARG A 450 -4.69 25.46 24.24
C ARG A 450 -4.14 24.05 24.46
N ALA A 451 -4.46 23.42 25.59
CA ALA A 451 -4.06 22.04 25.87
C ALA A 451 -4.65 21.07 24.83
N ARG A 452 -5.94 21.23 24.48
CA ARG A 452 -6.57 20.39 23.44
C ARG A 452 -5.94 20.57 22.06
N LEU A 453 -5.57 21.80 21.69
CA LEU A 453 -4.88 22.09 20.44
C LEU A 453 -3.46 21.50 20.42
N HIS A 454 -2.71 21.60 21.53
CA HIS A 454 -1.41 20.94 21.66
C HIS A 454 -1.53 19.42 21.55
N ILE A 455 -2.52 18.79 22.19
CA ILE A 455 -2.79 17.35 22.07
C ILE A 455 -3.06 16.96 20.61
N ALA A 456 -3.86 17.77 19.89
CA ALA A 456 -4.12 17.56 18.47
C ALA A 456 -2.84 17.61 17.63
N LEU A 457 -1.94 18.57 17.92
CA LEU A 457 -0.65 18.74 17.26
C LEU A 457 0.32 17.58 17.55
N ASP A 458 0.45 17.19 18.81
CA ASP A 458 1.26 16.06 19.23
C ASP A 458 0.84 14.77 18.53
N LEU A 459 -0.47 14.52 18.48
CA LEU A 459 -1.04 13.38 17.77
C LEU A 459 -0.77 13.46 16.26
N ALA A 460 -0.85 14.65 15.66
CA ALA A 460 -0.51 14.86 14.25
C ALA A 460 0.97 14.55 13.96
N HIS A 461 1.89 15.00 14.81
CA HIS A 461 3.32 14.70 14.67
C HIS A 461 3.62 13.21 14.83
N GLY A 462 3.00 12.54 15.80
CA GLY A 462 3.13 11.08 15.97
C GLY A 462 2.67 10.30 14.74
N LEU A 463 1.52 10.67 14.17
CA LEU A 463 0.98 10.08 12.95
C LEU A 463 1.82 10.39 11.71
N GLN A 464 2.25 11.65 11.56
CA GLN A 464 3.17 12.07 10.50
C GLN A 464 4.46 11.25 10.51
N TYR A 465 5.02 11.02 11.70
CA TYR A 465 6.21 10.20 11.85
C TYR A 465 5.97 8.77 11.32
N ILE A 466 4.90 8.09 11.76
CA ILE A 466 4.65 6.70 11.33
C ILE A 466 4.19 6.58 9.86
N HIS A 467 3.57 7.62 9.30
CA HIS A 467 3.09 7.61 7.91
C HIS A 467 4.16 7.98 6.90
N GLU A 468 5.14 8.82 7.27
CA GLU A 468 6.04 9.46 6.32
C GLU A 468 7.53 9.29 6.64
N HIS A 469 7.87 9.08 7.91
CA HIS A 469 9.26 8.98 8.38
C HIS A 469 9.68 7.55 8.76
N THR A 470 8.78 6.57 8.61
CA THR A 470 9.09 5.14 8.78
C THR A 470 9.14 4.43 7.43
N TRP A 471 10.02 3.43 7.30
CA TRP A 471 10.07 2.55 6.13
C TRP A 471 10.19 1.07 6.54
N PRO A 472 9.28 0.20 6.08
CA PRO A 472 8.01 0.50 5.38
C PRO A 472 7.08 1.40 6.23
N ARG A 473 6.20 2.17 5.57
CA ARG A 473 5.19 3.01 6.25
C ARG A 473 4.35 2.16 7.19
N VAL A 474 3.98 2.70 8.33
CA VAL A 474 3.13 2.02 9.32
C VAL A 474 1.74 2.64 9.31
N VAL A 475 0.71 1.80 9.17
CA VAL A 475 -0.69 2.18 9.37
C VAL A 475 -1.11 1.66 10.75
N HIS A 476 -1.57 2.54 11.64
CA HIS A 476 -1.89 2.22 13.03
C HIS A 476 -3.18 1.40 13.14
N LYS A 477 -4.19 1.72 12.34
CA LYS A 477 -5.51 1.06 12.23
C LYS A 477 -6.45 1.18 13.43
N ASP A 478 -5.99 1.64 14.58
CA ASP A 478 -6.81 1.83 15.78
C ASP A 478 -6.53 3.17 16.47
N ILE A 479 -6.52 4.27 15.70
CA ILE A 479 -6.45 5.61 16.28
C ILE A 479 -7.80 5.94 16.92
N LYS A 480 -7.78 6.27 18.21
CA LYS A 480 -8.94 6.67 19.03
C LYS A 480 -8.47 7.33 20.32
N SER A 481 -9.34 8.10 20.96
CA SER A 481 -9.05 8.79 22.23
C SER A 481 -8.55 7.85 23.34
N SER A 482 -9.06 6.62 23.44
CA SER A 482 -8.59 5.63 24.43
C SER A 482 -7.16 5.09 24.16
N ASN A 483 -6.63 5.25 22.96
CA ASN A 483 -5.26 4.86 22.57
C ASN A 483 -4.32 6.09 22.50
N VAL A 484 -4.77 7.27 22.94
CA VAL A 484 -3.94 8.47 23.09
C VAL A 484 -3.70 8.68 24.57
N LEU A 485 -2.46 8.48 25.03
CA LEU A 485 -2.09 8.66 26.43
C LEU A 485 -1.47 10.05 26.65
N LEU A 486 -1.62 10.59 27.85
CA LEU A 486 -1.09 11.90 28.24
C LEU A 486 0.02 11.73 29.28
N ASP A 487 1.21 12.26 29.00
CA ASP A 487 2.32 12.25 29.95
C ASP A 487 2.16 13.29 31.06
N ASP A 488 3.13 13.34 31.97
CA ASP A 488 3.20 14.28 33.10
C ASP A 488 3.06 15.76 32.69
N ARG A 489 3.41 16.10 31.45
CA ARG A 489 3.34 17.45 30.87
C ARG A 489 2.08 17.68 30.03
N MET A 490 1.15 16.73 30.01
CA MET A 490 -0.04 16.73 29.16
C MET A 490 0.28 16.67 27.66
N CYS A 491 1.47 16.17 27.29
CA CYS A 491 1.81 15.89 25.89
C CYS A 491 1.22 14.55 25.47
N ALA A 492 0.73 14.48 24.23
CA ALA A 492 0.03 13.30 23.74
C ALA A 492 0.98 12.25 23.13
N LYS A 493 0.74 10.98 23.46
CA LYS A 493 1.46 9.81 22.96
C LYS A 493 0.51 8.77 22.38
N ILE A 494 0.77 8.32 21.16
CA ILE A 494 0.02 7.23 20.52
C ILE A 494 0.44 5.89 21.11
N ALA A 495 -0.52 5.13 21.60
CA ALA A 495 -0.35 3.82 22.19
C ALA A 495 -1.00 2.72 21.35
N ASN A 496 -0.69 1.46 21.69
CA ASN A 496 -1.34 0.25 21.19
C ASN A 496 -1.18 -0.02 19.67
N PHE A 497 0.01 -0.48 19.29
CA PHE A 497 0.33 -0.90 17.92
C PHE A 497 -0.13 -2.32 17.59
N GLY A 498 -1.01 -2.93 18.41
CA GLY A 498 -1.42 -4.33 18.27
C GLY A 498 -2.20 -4.64 16.99
N LEU A 499 -2.84 -3.64 16.40
CA LEU A 499 -3.53 -3.76 15.11
C LEU A 499 -2.73 -3.17 13.95
N ALA A 500 -1.58 -2.56 14.22
CA ALA A 500 -0.79 -1.85 13.24
C ALA A 500 -0.20 -2.80 12.19
N LYS A 501 0.01 -2.28 10.98
CA LYS A 501 0.63 -3.03 9.88
C LYS A 501 1.65 -2.19 9.15
N THR A 502 2.74 -2.82 8.75
CA THR A 502 3.70 -2.25 7.80
C THR A 502 3.22 -2.43 6.36
N GLY A 503 3.44 -1.43 5.52
CA GLY A 503 3.11 -1.45 4.10
C GLY A 503 1.91 -0.57 3.77
N HIS A 504 1.67 -0.37 2.48
CA HIS A 504 0.61 0.50 1.96
C HIS A 504 -0.29 -0.28 0.99
N ASN A 505 -1.56 0.12 0.88
CA ASN A 505 -2.53 -0.41 -0.09
C ASN A 505 -2.78 -1.92 0.01
N ALA A 506 -2.87 -2.45 1.23
CA ALA A 506 -3.31 -3.83 1.42
C ALA A 506 -4.84 -3.89 1.41
N VAL A 507 -5.41 -4.83 0.66
CA VAL A 507 -6.84 -5.14 0.74
C VAL A 507 -7.00 -6.33 1.69
N THR A 508 -7.91 -6.22 2.66
CA THR A 508 -8.20 -7.29 3.60
C THR A 508 -9.68 -7.55 3.73
N THR A 509 -10.06 -8.82 3.81
CA THR A 509 -11.44 -9.24 4.13
C THR A 509 -11.72 -9.23 5.63
N HIS A 510 -10.70 -9.01 6.47
CA HIS A 510 -10.82 -9.01 7.92
C HIS A 510 -10.68 -7.59 8.46
N ILE A 511 -11.83 -6.93 8.64
CA ILE A 511 -11.93 -5.56 9.15
C ILE A 511 -11.79 -5.60 10.68
N VAL A 512 -10.84 -4.83 11.20
CA VAL A 512 -10.58 -4.68 12.64
C VAL A 512 -10.40 -3.21 12.99
N GLY A 513 -10.89 -2.81 14.16
CA GLY A 513 -10.80 -1.42 14.62
C GLY A 513 -12.00 -1.10 15.51
N THR A 514 -12.06 0.14 15.96
CA THR A 514 -13.10 0.60 16.89
C THR A 514 -14.23 1.30 16.14
N GLN A 515 -15.48 0.91 16.41
CA GLN A 515 -16.67 1.53 15.82
C GLN A 515 -16.67 3.05 16.11
N GLY A 516 -17.15 3.84 15.15
CA GLY A 516 -17.08 5.31 15.19
C GLY A 516 -15.82 5.89 14.54
N TYR A 517 -14.68 5.19 14.60
CA TYR A 517 -13.40 5.63 14.01
C TYR A 517 -13.08 5.00 12.65
N ILE A 518 -13.78 3.91 12.31
CA ILE A 518 -13.49 3.16 11.09
C ILE A 518 -13.87 3.99 9.85
N ALA A 519 -12.90 4.18 8.96
CA ALA A 519 -13.08 4.86 7.69
C ALA A 519 -14.03 4.09 6.73
N PRO A 520 -14.86 4.78 5.93
CA PRO A 520 -15.87 4.15 5.09
C PRO A 520 -15.29 3.22 4.01
N GLU A 521 -14.16 3.56 3.40
CA GLU A 521 -13.48 2.72 2.42
C GLU A 521 -12.88 1.44 3.02
N TYR A 522 -12.56 1.46 4.32
CA TYR A 522 -12.10 0.27 5.01
C TYR A 522 -13.25 -0.71 5.26
N LEU A 523 -14.46 -0.20 5.55
CA LEU A 523 -15.68 -1.02 5.66
C LEU A 523 -16.15 -1.57 4.32
N ALA A 524 -16.12 -0.72 3.29
CA ALA A 524 -16.64 -1.08 1.98
C ALA A 524 -15.70 -2.02 1.21
N ASP A 525 -14.41 -1.68 1.17
CA ASP A 525 -13.45 -2.29 0.25
C ASP A 525 -12.32 -3.03 0.99
N GLY A 526 -12.27 -2.97 2.32
CA GLY A 526 -11.19 -3.57 3.09
C GLY A 526 -9.83 -2.90 2.88
N LEU A 527 -9.84 -1.66 2.37
CA LEU A 527 -8.65 -0.93 1.95
C LEU A 527 -7.87 -0.39 3.15
N VAL A 528 -6.64 -0.89 3.35
CA VAL A 528 -5.72 -0.44 4.41
C VAL A 528 -4.72 0.56 3.82
N THR A 529 -4.87 1.82 4.21
CA THR A 529 -3.98 2.93 3.81
C THR A 529 -3.77 3.87 4.98
N THR A 530 -2.74 4.71 4.92
CA THR A 530 -2.54 5.76 5.94
C THR A 530 -3.74 6.72 6.03
N LYS A 531 -4.54 6.85 4.96
CA LYS A 531 -5.73 7.70 4.94
C LYS A 531 -6.84 7.23 5.88
N MET A 532 -6.86 5.95 6.28
CA MET A 532 -7.82 5.49 7.29
C MET A 532 -7.49 6.03 8.68
N ASP A 533 -6.19 6.15 9.02
CA ASP A 533 -5.75 6.76 10.26
C ASP A 533 -6.03 8.27 10.25
N VAL A 534 -5.92 8.93 9.08
CA VAL A 534 -6.30 10.35 8.92
C VAL A 534 -7.79 10.55 9.21
N PHE A 535 -8.66 9.64 8.77
CA PHE A 535 -10.09 9.70 9.08
C PHE A 535 -10.34 9.56 10.59
N ALA A 536 -9.74 8.54 11.21
CA ALA A 536 -9.85 8.31 12.64
C ALA A 536 -9.31 9.50 13.46
N TYR A 537 -8.21 10.12 13.01
CA TYR A 537 -7.69 11.37 13.57
C TYR A 537 -8.72 12.51 13.48
N GLY A 538 -9.42 12.65 12.35
CA GLY A 538 -10.52 13.60 12.19
C GLY A 538 -11.64 13.40 13.21
N VAL A 539 -11.94 12.15 13.59
CA VAL A 539 -12.88 11.84 14.68
C VAL A 539 -12.33 12.31 16.04
N VAL A 540 -11.06 12.05 16.34
CA VAL A 540 -10.42 12.53 17.58
C VAL A 540 -10.43 14.06 17.67
N LEU A 541 -10.25 14.79 16.57
CA LEU A 541 -10.40 16.25 16.55
C LEU A 541 -11.83 16.69 16.94
N LEU A 542 -12.85 15.96 16.47
CA LEU A 542 -14.24 16.23 16.86
C LEU A 542 -14.49 15.95 18.35
N GLU A 543 -13.88 14.90 18.91
CA GLU A 543 -13.94 14.62 20.35
C GLU A 543 -13.28 15.74 21.16
N LEU A 544 -12.11 16.23 20.75
CA LEU A 544 -11.42 17.35 21.40
C LEU A 544 -12.26 18.63 21.39
N VAL A 545 -12.97 18.92 20.29
CA VAL A 545 -13.82 20.12 20.18
C VAL A 545 -15.10 19.99 20.99
N SER A 546 -15.74 18.81 21.00
CA SER A 546 -17.07 18.63 21.60
C SER A 546 -17.09 18.08 23.02
N GLY A 547 -16.03 17.43 23.47
CA GLY A 547 -16.03 16.65 24.71
C GLY A 547 -17.01 15.47 24.69
N ARG A 548 -17.40 14.99 23.50
CA ARG A 548 -18.33 13.86 23.31
C ARG A 548 -17.59 12.63 22.80
N GLU A 549 -18.18 11.47 23.06
CA GLU A 549 -17.68 10.18 22.56
C GLU A 549 -17.88 10.03 21.05
N ALA A 550 -17.03 9.22 20.42
CA ALA A 550 -17.10 8.96 18.98
C ALA A 550 -18.37 8.22 18.52
N VAL A 551 -19.05 7.51 19.44
CA VAL A 551 -20.35 6.89 19.22
C VAL A 551 -21.25 7.30 20.37
N SER A 552 -22.42 7.85 20.07
CA SER A 552 -23.39 8.24 21.10
C SER A 552 -24.02 7.01 21.74
N ASP A 553 -23.97 6.91 23.08
CA ASP A 553 -24.65 5.84 23.83
C ASP A 553 -26.17 5.84 23.60
N ASP A 554 -26.79 7.01 23.47
CA ASP A 554 -28.24 7.16 23.36
C ASP A 554 -28.78 6.75 21.98
N SER A 555 -28.05 7.08 20.91
CA SER A 555 -28.51 6.90 19.53
C SER A 555 -27.75 5.83 18.75
N GLY A 556 -26.57 5.42 19.20
CA GLY A 556 -25.63 4.58 18.45
C GLY A 556 -25.03 5.25 17.21
N GLU A 557 -25.36 6.53 16.98
CA GLU A 557 -24.89 7.29 15.83
C GLU A 557 -23.44 7.77 16.04
N PRO A 558 -22.60 7.71 15.00
CA PRO A 558 -21.23 8.18 15.12
C PRO A 558 -21.15 9.72 15.15
N LEU A 559 -20.23 10.25 15.95
CA LEU A 559 -20.03 11.69 16.16
C LEU A 559 -19.78 12.45 14.86
N TRP A 560 -19.04 11.85 13.92
CA TRP A 560 -18.77 12.47 12.62
C TRP A 560 -20.02 12.61 11.75
N ALA A 561 -21.07 11.79 11.94
CA ALA A 561 -22.34 11.95 11.24
C ALA A 561 -23.17 13.12 11.81
N ASP A 562 -23.17 13.30 13.13
CA ASP A 562 -23.77 14.49 13.77
C ASP A 562 -23.04 15.78 13.35
N ALA A 563 -21.70 15.74 13.30
CA ALA A 563 -20.90 16.86 12.81
C ALA A 563 -21.17 17.16 11.33
N GLU A 564 -21.35 16.15 10.49
CA GLU A 564 -21.72 16.34 9.08
C GLU A 564 -22.98 17.20 8.97
N ASP A 565 -24.07 16.81 9.65
CA ASP A 565 -25.37 17.50 9.61
C ASP A 565 -25.32 18.89 10.26
N ARG A 566 -24.80 18.98 11.51
CA ARG A 566 -24.92 20.18 12.33
C ARG A 566 -23.76 21.15 12.17
N LEU A 567 -22.57 20.67 11.80
CA LEU A 567 -21.32 21.44 11.77
C LEU A 567 -20.69 21.62 10.37
N PHE A 568 -20.85 20.67 9.44
CA PHE A 568 -20.24 20.79 8.11
C PHE A 568 -21.18 21.33 7.02
N HIS A 569 -22.50 21.13 7.17
CA HIS A 569 -23.52 21.66 6.25
C HIS A 569 -23.94 23.12 6.53
N GLY A 570 -23.45 24.07 5.74
CA GLY A 570 -23.82 25.48 5.88
C GLY A 570 -22.90 26.43 5.11
N ARG A 571 -23.18 27.72 5.19
CA ARG A 571 -22.28 28.76 4.67
C ARG A 571 -21.10 28.95 5.62
N GLU A 572 -19.91 29.09 5.06
CA GLU A 572 -18.64 29.26 5.80
C GLU A 572 -18.69 30.44 6.78
N GLU A 573 -19.35 31.54 6.40
CA GLU A 573 -19.57 32.74 7.22
C GLU A 573 -20.31 32.48 8.55
N ARG A 574 -20.98 31.32 8.67
CA ARG A 574 -21.70 30.91 9.89
C ARG A 574 -21.00 29.77 10.63
N LEU A 575 -19.80 29.37 10.23
CA LEU A 575 -19.07 28.28 10.85
C LEU A 575 -18.82 28.55 12.33
N GLU A 576 -18.27 29.72 12.68
CA GLU A 576 -17.98 30.07 14.09
C GLU A 576 -19.21 30.00 14.99
N ALA A 577 -20.36 30.48 14.53
CA ALA A 577 -21.61 30.41 15.30
C ALA A 577 -22.09 28.97 15.52
N ARG A 578 -21.91 28.10 14.53
CA ARG A 578 -22.26 26.67 14.63
C ARG A 578 -21.27 25.92 15.52
N VAL A 579 -19.99 26.24 15.40
CA VAL A 579 -18.93 25.72 16.26
C VAL A 579 -19.22 26.09 17.72
N ALA A 580 -19.53 27.35 18.01
CA ALA A 580 -19.86 27.80 19.37
C ALA A 580 -21.06 27.04 19.98
N ALA A 581 -22.05 26.68 19.16
CA ALA A 581 -23.21 25.90 19.60
C ALA A 581 -22.93 24.38 19.76
N TRP A 582 -21.87 23.87 19.12
CA TRP A 582 -21.54 22.44 19.05
C TRP A 582 -20.37 22.04 19.95
N MET A 583 -19.56 23.02 20.36
CA MET A 583 -18.38 22.90 21.22
C MET A 583 -18.73 22.44 22.64
N ASP A 584 -17.76 21.80 23.28
CA ASP A 584 -17.83 21.38 24.68
C ASP A 584 -18.25 22.55 25.60
N PRO A 585 -19.30 22.39 26.41
CA PRO A 585 -19.68 23.38 27.41
C PRO A 585 -18.53 23.76 28.37
N ALA A 586 -17.63 22.82 28.67
CA ALA A 586 -16.47 23.09 29.52
C ALA A 586 -15.48 24.07 28.87
N LEU A 587 -15.42 24.13 27.54
CA LEU A 587 -14.62 25.12 26.79
C LEU A 587 -15.36 26.45 26.64
N ALA A 588 -16.69 26.43 26.58
CA ALA A 588 -17.51 27.64 26.49
C ALA A 588 -17.39 28.52 27.75
N GLU A 589 -17.04 27.93 28.89
CA GLU A 589 -16.76 28.63 30.16
C GLU A 589 -15.35 29.28 30.19
N GLN A 590 -14.52 29.09 29.15
CA GLN A 590 -13.10 29.48 29.12
C GLN A 590 -12.78 30.45 27.97
N THR A 591 -11.59 31.06 28.01
CA THR A 591 -11.10 31.94 26.95
C THR A 591 -10.76 31.11 25.70
N CYS A 592 -11.71 31.02 24.77
CA CYS A 592 -11.61 30.19 23.58
C CYS A 592 -11.88 31.02 22.31
N PRO A 593 -10.86 31.34 21.48
CA PRO A 593 -11.05 32.08 20.24
C PRO A 593 -11.85 31.26 19.22
N PRO A 594 -13.07 31.68 18.82
CA PRO A 594 -13.94 30.90 17.94
C PRO A 594 -13.28 30.56 16.59
N GLY A 595 -12.46 31.47 16.06
CA GLY A 595 -11.72 31.26 14.81
C GLY A 595 -10.65 30.16 14.90
N SER A 596 -10.02 29.97 16.07
CA SER A 596 -9.06 28.88 16.29
C SER A 596 -9.79 27.52 16.28
N VAL A 597 -10.91 27.42 16.99
CA VAL A 597 -11.75 26.21 16.99
C VAL A 597 -12.30 25.93 15.59
N ALA A 598 -12.78 26.95 14.89
CA ALA A 598 -13.26 26.82 13.52
C ALA A 598 -12.17 26.30 12.57
N SER A 599 -10.92 26.73 12.75
CA SER A 599 -9.78 26.21 11.98
C SER A 599 -9.58 24.71 12.20
N VAL A 600 -9.57 24.25 13.46
CA VAL A 600 -9.46 22.83 13.81
C VAL A 600 -10.64 22.03 13.25
N VAL A 601 -11.86 22.58 13.32
CA VAL A 601 -13.07 21.96 12.74
C VAL A 601 -12.97 21.83 11.22
N SER A 602 -12.38 22.82 10.54
CA SER A 602 -12.12 22.74 9.09
C SER A 602 -11.09 21.66 8.75
N VAL A 603 -10.06 21.48 9.57
CA VAL A 603 -9.11 20.36 9.45
C VAL A 603 -9.82 19.02 9.67
N ALA A 604 -10.66 18.91 10.70
CA ALA A 604 -11.45 17.71 10.97
C ALA A 604 -12.35 17.35 9.78
N LYS A 605 -13.06 18.34 9.21
CA LYS A 605 -13.87 18.19 7.99
C LYS A 605 -13.05 17.66 6.81
N ALA A 606 -11.84 18.18 6.58
CA ALA A 606 -10.96 17.71 5.51
C ALA A 606 -10.48 16.27 5.76
N CYS A 607 -10.17 15.91 7.01
CA CYS A 607 -9.78 14.57 7.41
C CYS A 607 -10.90 13.54 7.24
N LEU A 608 -12.15 13.95 7.49
CA LEU A 608 -13.35 13.10 7.41
C LEU A 608 -13.94 12.98 6.00
N HIS A 609 -13.25 13.50 4.97
CA HIS A 609 -13.73 13.42 3.60
C HIS A 609 -13.97 11.96 3.17
N ARG A 610 -15.11 11.66 2.55
CA ARG A 610 -15.50 10.29 2.14
C ARG A 610 -14.49 9.63 1.20
N ASP A 611 -14.03 10.38 0.21
CA ASP A 611 -12.96 9.97 -0.70
C ASP A 611 -11.57 10.12 -0.01
N PRO A 612 -10.82 9.02 0.22
CA PRO A 612 -9.53 9.04 0.90
C PRO A 612 -8.45 9.82 0.12
N ALA A 613 -8.57 9.93 -1.21
CA ALA A 613 -7.62 10.69 -2.02
C ALA A 613 -7.67 12.19 -1.72
N LYS A 614 -8.84 12.70 -1.28
CA LYS A 614 -9.05 14.12 -0.94
C LYS A 614 -8.70 14.47 0.50
N ARG A 615 -8.47 13.48 1.36
CA ARG A 615 -7.99 13.72 2.74
C ARG A 615 -6.56 14.30 2.69
N PRO A 616 -6.19 15.24 3.56
CA PRO A 616 -4.84 15.77 3.62
C PRO A 616 -3.81 14.71 4.02
N SER A 617 -2.52 14.98 3.82
CA SER A 617 -1.45 14.23 4.49
C SER A 617 -1.31 14.67 5.94
N MET A 618 -0.63 13.89 6.78
CA MET A 618 -0.41 14.29 8.16
C MET A 618 0.60 15.45 8.27
N VAL A 619 1.50 15.61 7.29
CA VAL A 619 2.29 16.85 7.13
C VAL A 619 1.38 18.07 6.96
N ASP A 620 0.40 18.01 6.06
CA ASP A 620 -0.49 19.15 5.79
C ASP A 620 -1.35 19.48 7.02
N VAL A 621 -1.81 18.44 7.72
CA VAL A 621 -2.57 18.57 8.98
C VAL A 621 -1.73 19.25 10.05
N ALA A 622 -0.51 18.74 10.33
CA ALA A 622 0.37 19.31 11.34
C ALA A 622 0.71 20.78 11.04
N TYR A 623 0.99 21.11 9.76
CA TYR A 623 1.25 22.48 9.33
C TYR A 623 0.04 23.41 9.49
N THR A 624 -1.17 22.92 9.21
CA THR A 624 -2.38 23.75 9.35
C THR A 624 -2.70 24.01 10.82
N LEU A 625 -2.52 23.01 11.67
CA LEU A 625 -2.73 23.15 13.11
C LEU A 625 -1.64 24.00 13.78
N SER A 626 -0.39 23.95 13.31
CA SER A 626 0.69 24.76 13.89
C SER A 626 0.44 26.24 13.65
N LYS A 627 -0.06 26.59 12.45
CA LYS A 627 -0.55 27.94 12.18
C LYS A 627 -1.70 28.34 13.11
N ALA A 628 -2.64 27.44 13.38
CA ALA A 628 -3.76 27.74 14.28
C ALA A 628 -3.28 28.00 15.72
N ASP A 629 -2.21 27.35 16.17
CA ASP A 629 -1.57 27.59 17.47
C ASP A 629 -0.80 28.91 17.51
N GLU A 630 -0.04 29.25 16.45
CA GLU A 630 0.65 30.55 16.35
C GLU A 630 -0.33 31.72 16.46
N HIS A 631 -1.47 31.66 15.75
CA HIS A 631 -2.51 32.71 15.83
C HIS A 631 -3.16 32.78 17.21
N PHE A 632 -3.25 31.68 17.95
CA PHE A 632 -3.73 31.67 19.33
C PHE A 632 -2.73 32.35 20.27
N ALA A 633 -1.43 32.10 20.09
CA ALA A 633 -0.37 32.72 20.89
C ALA A 633 -0.39 34.24 20.75
N ASP A 634 -0.53 34.77 19.53
CA ASP A 634 -0.63 36.21 19.27
C ASP A 634 -1.87 36.84 19.94
N TYR A 635 -3.02 36.17 19.85
CA TYR A 635 -4.27 36.62 20.50
C TYR A 635 -4.13 36.71 22.04
N SER A 636 -3.48 35.73 22.65
CA SER A 636 -3.25 35.72 24.10
C SER A 636 -2.29 36.83 24.56
N GLY A 637 -1.31 37.20 23.72
CA GLY A 637 -0.36 38.30 23.97
C GLY A 637 -1.02 39.68 23.91
N GLU A 638 -1.92 39.91 22.95
CA GLU A 638 -2.69 41.16 22.87
C GLU A 638 -3.67 41.30 24.04
N SER A 639 -4.36 40.21 24.41
CA SER A 639 -5.27 40.18 25.57
C SER A 639 -4.57 40.54 26.89
N ALA A 640 -3.34 40.04 27.10
CA ALA A 640 -2.52 40.36 28.27
C ALA A 640 -2.01 41.81 28.26
N SER A 641 -1.71 42.37 27.08
CA SER A 641 -1.26 43.77 26.93
C SER A 641 -2.37 44.79 27.25
N VAL A 642 -3.62 44.47 26.89
CA VAL A 642 -4.80 45.32 27.19
C VAL A 642 -5.15 45.28 28.68
N ALA A 643 -4.96 44.14 29.35
CA ALA A 643 -5.14 44.06 30.82
C ALA A 643 -4.10 44.87 31.60
N SER A 644 -2.89 45.06 31.07
CA SER A 644 -1.82 45.84 31.72
C SER A 644 -1.96 47.36 31.57
N SER A 645 -2.79 47.84 30.63
CA SER A 645 -2.92 49.28 30.31
C SER A 645 -4.16 49.95 30.94
N GLY A 646 -5.06 49.20 31.59
CA GLY A 646 -6.26 49.72 32.25
C GLY A 646 -6.06 50.24 33.70
N GLY A 647 -4.83 50.27 34.21
CA GLY A 647 -4.56 50.43 35.64
C GLY A 647 -3.87 51.73 36.09
N VAL A 648 -3.93 52.85 35.35
CA VAL A 648 -3.42 54.14 35.86
C VAL A 648 -4.23 55.32 35.30
N ALA A 649 -5.41 55.60 35.87
CA ALA A 649 -6.01 56.94 35.86
C ALA A 649 -7.24 57.01 36.78
N ALA A 650 -7.02 57.18 38.09
CA ALA A 650 -7.95 57.90 38.97
C ALA A 650 -7.21 58.25 40.28
N ARG A 651 -6.78 59.50 40.38
CA ARG A 651 -6.55 60.22 41.64
C ARG A 651 -7.31 61.52 41.58
#